data_AF-A0AAJ7PIS1-F1
#
_entry.id   AF-A0AAJ7PIS1-F1
#
_cell.length_a   1.000
_cell.length_b   1.000
_cell.length_c   1.000
_cell.angle_alpha   90.00
_cell.angle_beta   90.00
_cell.angle_gamma   90.00
#
_symmetry.space_group_name_H-M   'P 1'
#
loop_
_entity.id
_entity.type
_entity.pdbx_description
1 polymer ?
#
loop_
_entity_poly.entity_id
_entity_poly.type
_entity_poly.pdbx_seq_one_letter_code
_entity_poly.pdbx_strand_id
1 'polypeptide(L)'
;MAKKLQRKLSLDLPPDFNEKNVDELCQLLQTLQDKFKEKGINGVKLKNLTDAEQREMGISISERYFKEPGKVFNDPIHGHVELHPLLVRIIDTPQFQRLRNIKQLGGAYYVYPGASHNRFEHSIGVAYLAGEFAQALRSRQPELNITDKDILCVQIAGLCHDLGHGPFSHLFDQMFIRKARPGKKWEHEEASLKMFEYLLDKNGLKDIMKEQYGLEDKDLVFIKEMIGGPQNTNAAQREEWPYEGRGQDKSFLYEIVANKRNGIDVDKFDYFARDCHHLGIQNNFDHRRFFLFARVCEVDGVKQICSRDKEVHNLYDMFHARSCLHRKAYQHPVNKIIEHMIVDAFLKVDPYIQIEGKDKKMYNLSTAIDDMEAYTKLTDRVFEAILSPPSGIYFCSPQEKEMMQVEEKPEVIEARKTLQGIMTRDFYKYMGKMSQKQKPKKQEIDQWKEELAKAIPELKAEHFEVVVSPVDYGKKEKDPISKVYFYSKTEHDKPFKIPKGKVSRLLPEQFSEHFIRIYSKENITNLEDARNCVDLWCKEKEMICQWKEELAEAFPDGFTPEDFKIEVIHDANSKVDFYIRSKPDEPLNVPKDRVSWLIPVDFPELSIRVYLENNKTSLEAAKDAKRHIDLWCTKKMIRQWKEELAEAIPDRLTPEDFEVVVSTVDSKKRNEDDKSQVYFYSKTEPHKSFNIHRDKVSWLIPEHFSKHFIRVYLKNNKTSLEDVKNQVNQWCKRKGGKP
;
A
#
# COMPACT_ATOMS: atom_id res chain seq x y z
N MET A 1 28.77 28.54 50.28
CA MET A 1 28.54 27.08 50.17
C MET A 1 27.12 26.75 49.75
N ALA A 2 26.09 27.37 50.36
CA ALA A 2 24.69 27.22 49.99
C ALA A 2 24.35 27.57 48.53
N LYS A 3 24.83 28.68 47.95
CA LYS A 3 24.72 28.97 46.49
C LYS A 3 25.39 27.90 45.60
N LYS A 4 26.40 27.20 46.13
CA LYS A 4 27.12 26.10 45.44
C LYS A 4 26.36 24.77 45.57
N LEU A 5 25.64 24.56 46.68
CA LEU A 5 24.67 23.47 46.88
C LEU A 5 23.41 23.69 46.04
N GLN A 6 22.85 24.89 46.03
CA GLN A 6 21.70 25.30 45.20
C GLN A 6 21.98 25.04 43.71
N ARG A 7 23.20 25.35 43.24
CA ARG A 7 23.64 25.06 41.86
C ARG A 7 24.02 23.60 41.57
N LYS A 8 24.33 22.77 42.59
CA LYS A 8 24.75 21.36 42.39
C LYS A 8 23.67 20.32 42.72
N LEU A 9 22.69 20.67 43.55
CA LEU A 9 21.65 19.77 44.07
C LEU A 9 20.22 20.23 43.74
N SER A 10 20.04 21.41 43.13
CA SER A 10 18.79 21.90 42.55
C SER A 10 17.54 21.74 43.43
N LEU A 11 17.70 22.11 44.71
CA LEU A 11 16.61 22.19 45.69
C LEU A 11 15.99 23.59 45.63
N ASP A 12 14.69 23.68 45.34
CA ASP A 12 13.90 24.87 45.62
C ASP A 12 13.73 24.96 47.14
N LEU A 13 14.36 26.00 47.67
CA LEU A 13 14.39 26.32 49.10
C LEU A 13 13.14 27.14 49.45
N PRO A 14 12.68 27.11 50.71
CA PRO A 14 11.46 27.80 51.12
C PRO A 14 11.51 29.31 50.79
N PRO A 15 10.35 29.98 50.59
CA PRO A 15 10.27 31.34 50.05
C PRO A 15 11.04 32.41 50.86
N ASP A 16 11.24 32.16 52.15
CA ASP A 16 11.95 32.99 53.12
C ASP A 16 13.48 32.79 53.09
N PHE A 17 14.00 31.93 52.21
CA PHE A 17 15.42 31.55 52.20
C PHE A 17 16.39 32.72 52.06
N ASN A 18 16.01 33.75 51.31
CA ASN A 18 16.83 34.96 51.12
C ASN A 18 16.84 35.88 52.35
N GLU A 19 15.96 35.65 53.32
CA GLU A 19 15.83 36.44 54.55
C GLU A 19 16.57 35.80 55.73
N LYS A 20 17.06 34.55 55.57
CA LYS A 20 17.72 33.80 56.65
C LYS A 20 19.15 34.27 56.89
N ASN A 21 19.53 34.41 58.15
CA ASN A 21 20.92 34.69 58.54
C ASN A 21 21.81 33.43 58.48
N VAL A 22 23.12 33.59 58.71
CA VAL A 22 24.10 32.50 58.57
C VAL A 22 23.80 31.31 59.48
N ASP A 23 23.34 31.55 60.71
CA ASP A 23 23.06 30.50 61.69
C ASP A 23 21.79 29.71 61.32
N GLU A 24 20.74 30.41 60.89
CA GLU A 24 19.51 29.81 60.38
C GLU A 24 19.75 28.96 59.13
N LEU A 25 20.66 29.38 58.27
CA LEU A 25 21.06 28.66 57.07
C LEU A 25 21.79 27.35 57.41
N CYS A 26 22.71 27.41 58.37
CA CYS A 26 23.44 26.23 58.86
C CYS A 26 22.48 25.22 59.49
N GLN A 27 21.48 25.69 60.25
CA GLN A 27 20.49 24.85 60.89
C GLN A 27 19.53 24.17 59.89
N LEU A 28 19.15 24.86 58.81
CA LEU A 28 18.37 24.27 57.72
C LEU A 28 19.17 23.15 57.00
N LEU A 29 20.44 23.41 56.70
CA LEU A 29 21.31 22.44 56.04
C LEU A 29 21.58 21.21 56.91
N GLN A 30 21.75 21.40 58.22
CA GLN A 30 21.91 20.31 59.18
C GLN A 30 20.63 19.45 59.24
N THR A 31 19.46 20.09 59.30
CA THR A 31 18.16 19.42 59.31
C THR A 31 17.94 18.57 58.05
N LEU A 32 18.27 19.10 56.88
CA LEU A 32 18.20 18.35 55.62
C LEU A 32 19.20 17.18 55.59
N GLN A 33 20.41 17.39 56.10
CA GLN A 33 21.42 16.33 56.21
C GLN A 33 20.95 15.19 57.12
N ASP A 34 20.34 15.53 58.26
CA ASP A 34 19.85 14.55 59.22
C ASP A 34 18.65 13.77 58.66
N LYS A 35 17.71 14.44 57.98
CA LYS A 35 16.62 13.78 57.24
C LYS A 35 17.14 12.83 56.15
N PHE A 36 18.20 13.22 55.43
CA PHE A 36 18.78 12.38 54.38
C PHE A 36 19.45 11.13 54.97
N LYS A 37 20.12 11.26 56.13
CA LYS A 37 20.71 10.13 56.86
C LYS A 37 19.64 9.21 57.44
N GLU A 38 18.63 9.76 58.10
CA GLU A 38 17.52 9.01 58.70
C GLU A 38 16.77 8.16 57.66
N LYS A 39 16.50 8.75 56.49
CA LYS A 39 15.76 8.10 55.40
C LYS A 39 16.63 7.32 54.42
N GLY A 40 17.95 7.24 54.65
CA GLY A 40 18.90 6.54 53.79
C GLY A 40 18.93 7.06 52.35
N ILE A 41 18.80 8.38 52.16
CA ILE A 41 18.73 9.02 50.84
C ILE A 41 20.14 9.18 50.27
N ASN A 42 20.47 8.35 49.29
CA ASN A 42 21.70 8.46 48.49
C ASN A 42 21.43 9.20 47.17
N GLY A 43 22.48 9.43 46.37
CA GLY A 43 22.36 10.18 45.12
C GLY A 43 21.43 9.56 44.06
N VAL A 44 21.10 8.27 44.17
CA VAL A 44 20.13 7.59 43.30
C VAL A 44 18.72 7.80 43.83
N LYS A 45 18.50 7.58 45.14
CA LYS A 45 17.20 7.78 45.80
C LYS A 45 16.75 9.25 45.72
N LEU A 46 17.68 10.19 45.80
CA LEU A 46 17.41 11.63 45.66
C LEU A 46 16.82 11.99 44.28
N LYS A 47 17.20 11.29 43.21
CA LYS A 47 16.68 11.52 41.84
C LYS A 47 15.27 10.98 41.63
N ASN A 48 14.83 10.06 42.48
CA ASN A 48 13.59 9.30 42.33
C ASN A 48 12.59 9.57 43.47
N LEU A 49 12.75 10.67 44.20
CA LEU A 49 11.83 11.04 45.28
C LEU A 49 10.46 11.41 44.72
N THR A 50 9.42 10.80 45.26
CA THR A 50 8.03 11.14 44.94
C THR A 50 7.65 12.53 45.43
N ASP A 51 6.64 13.16 44.83
CA ASP A 51 6.11 14.46 45.28
C ASP A 51 5.69 14.47 46.76
N ALA A 52 5.22 13.32 47.27
CA ALA A 52 4.84 13.16 48.67
C ALA A 52 6.09 13.18 49.58
N GLU A 53 7.15 12.46 49.22
CA GLU A 53 8.41 12.46 49.95
C GLU A 53 9.12 13.83 49.89
N GLN A 54 9.06 14.50 48.72
CA GLN A 54 9.58 15.85 48.56
C GLN A 54 8.88 16.86 49.49
N ARG A 55 7.54 16.82 49.56
CA ARG A 55 6.75 17.66 50.47
C ARG A 55 7.05 17.38 51.94
N GLU A 56 7.17 16.10 52.32
CA GLU A 56 7.51 15.71 53.70
C GLU A 56 8.91 16.19 54.11
N MET A 57 9.84 16.23 53.15
CA MET A 57 11.18 16.75 53.38
C MET A 57 11.27 18.27 53.31
N GLY A 58 10.26 18.96 52.77
CA GLY A 58 10.25 20.41 52.59
C GLY A 58 11.21 20.87 51.49
N ILE A 59 11.41 20.05 50.46
CA ILE A 59 12.23 20.37 49.28
C ILE A 59 11.36 20.23 48.03
N SER A 60 11.70 20.98 46.98
CA SER A 60 11.21 20.68 45.63
C SER A 60 12.41 20.52 44.70
N ILE A 61 12.48 19.40 44.00
CA ILE A 61 13.58 19.12 43.07
C ILE A 61 13.07 19.42 41.65
N SER A 62 13.64 20.43 41.00
CA SER A 62 13.34 20.71 39.60
C SER A 62 13.89 19.59 38.70
N GLU A 63 13.01 18.81 38.06
CA GLU A 63 13.37 17.76 37.09
C GLU A 63 14.32 18.23 35.96
N ARG A 64 14.29 19.53 35.61
CA ARG A 64 15.04 20.10 34.48
C ARG A 64 16.56 19.98 34.57
N TYR A 65 17.14 19.74 35.76
CA TYR A 65 18.60 19.74 35.96
C TYR A 65 19.23 18.36 36.06
N PHE A 66 18.43 17.29 36.13
CA PHE A 66 18.91 15.89 36.14
C PHE A 66 18.73 15.18 34.79
N LYS A 67 17.95 15.74 33.88
CA LYS A 67 17.82 15.23 32.51
C LYS A 67 19.04 15.68 31.72
N GLU A 68 19.80 14.73 31.20
CA GLU A 68 20.80 15.03 30.16
C GLU A 68 20.11 15.89 29.07
N PRO A 69 20.77 16.93 28.54
CA PRO A 69 20.15 17.73 27.49
C PRO A 69 19.83 16.86 26.27
N GLY A 70 18.69 17.12 25.63
CA GLY A 70 18.34 16.48 24.37
C GLY A 70 19.41 16.71 23.31
N LYS A 71 19.53 15.79 22.36
CA LYS A 71 20.47 15.93 21.23
C LYS A 71 19.70 16.49 20.04
N VAL A 72 20.26 17.52 19.42
CA VAL A 72 19.70 18.14 18.21
C VAL A 72 20.33 17.50 16.98
N PHE A 73 19.48 17.04 16.07
CA PHE A 73 19.83 16.56 14.74
C PHE A 73 19.36 17.59 13.72
N ASN A 74 20.15 17.85 12.68
CA ASN A 74 19.70 18.64 11.54
C ASN A 74 19.21 17.69 10.45
N ASP A 75 17.89 17.59 10.29
CA ASP A 75 17.23 16.78 9.28
C ASP A 75 16.77 17.67 8.12
N PRO A 76 17.04 17.31 6.85
CA PRO A 76 16.71 18.16 5.71
C PRO A 76 15.20 18.33 5.46
N ILE A 77 14.36 17.46 6.03
CA ILE A 77 12.90 17.49 5.89
C ILE A 77 12.28 18.29 7.04
N HIS A 78 12.71 18.02 8.28
CA HIS A 78 12.09 18.56 9.49
C HIS A 78 12.84 19.74 10.11
N GLY A 79 14.06 20.02 9.66
CA GLY A 79 14.94 21.03 10.23
C GLY A 79 15.62 20.53 11.50
N HIS A 80 15.66 21.36 12.53
CA HIS A 80 16.28 20.99 13.81
C HIS A 80 15.33 20.10 14.62
N VAL A 81 15.72 18.84 14.77
CA VAL A 81 14.99 17.81 15.51
C VAL A 81 15.68 17.57 16.85
N GLU A 82 15.02 17.92 17.95
CA GLU A 82 15.50 17.61 19.30
C GLU A 82 14.96 16.25 19.77
N LEU A 83 15.86 15.34 20.14
CA LEU A 83 15.49 14.03 20.65
C LEU A 83 15.90 13.86 22.12
N HIS A 84 15.01 13.24 22.89
CA HIS A 84 15.22 12.88 24.28
C HIS A 84 16.45 11.98 24.46
N PRO A 85 17.25 12.10 25.55
CA PRO A 85 18.47 11.32 25.74
C PRO A 85 18.27 9.80 25.65
N LEU A 86 17.14 9.29 26.14
CA LEU A 86 16.82 7.86 25.99
C LEU A 86 16.72 7.43 24.52
N LEU A 87 16.12 8.24 23.65
CA LEU A 87 16.07 7.97 22.21
C LEU A 87 17.49 7.96 21.63
N VAL A 88 18.35 8.89 22.05
CA VAL A 88 19.76 8.93 21.64
C VAL A 88 20.50 7.66 22.05
N ARG A 89 20.24 7.15 23.27
CA ARG A 89 20.83 5.89 23.76
C ARG A 89 20.38 4.67 22.93
N ILE A 90 19.14 4.68 22.43
CA ILE A 90 18.64 3.65 21.49
C ILE A 90 19.29 3.83 20.11
N ILE A 91 19.40 5.07 19.62
CA ILE A 91 20.01 5.40 18.34
C ILE A 91 21.47 4.95 18.29
N ASP A 92 22.23 5.20 19.36
CA ASP A 92 23.66 4.91 19.45
C ASP A 92 23.94 3.42 19.81
N THR A 93 23.15 2.50 19.23
CA THR A 93 23.34 1.05 19.32
C THR A 93 23.64 0.44 17.94
N PRO A 94 24.38 -0.69 17.85
CA PRO A 94 24.61 -1.36 16.56
C PRO A 94 23.32 -1.73 15.82
N GLN A 95 22.30 -2.15 16.56
CA GLN A 95 21.00 -2.60 16.04
C GLN A 95 20.26 -1.47 15.29
N PHE A 96 20.34 -0.25 15.81
CA PHE A 96 19.76 0.94 15.19
C PHE A 96 20.69 1.55 14.12
N GLN A 97 21.99 1.68 14.40
CA GLN A 97 22.97 2.22 13.44
C GLN A 97 23.04 1.42 12.14
N ARG A 98 22.70 0.12 12.16
CA ARG A 98 22.65 -0.69 10.95
C ARG A 98 21.73 -0.09 9.88
N LEU A 99 20.65 0.61 10.28
CA LEU A 99 19.67 1.21 9.36
C LEU A 99 20.29 2.25 8.42
N ARG A 100 21.50 2.76 8.72
CA ARG A 100 22.27 3.61 7.81
C ARG A 100 22.72 2.91 6.52
N ASN A 101 22.75 1.58 6.54
CA ASN A 101 23.19 0.73 5.44
C ASN A 101 22.01 -0.01 4.79
N ILE A 102 20.77 0.50 4.94
CA ILE A 102 19.57 -0.07 4.35
C ILE A 102 18.81 1.04 3.64
N LYS A 103 18.84 1.04 2.30
CA LYS A 103 18.18 2.05 1.46
C LYS A 103 16.68 2.01 1.67
N GLN A 104 16.07 3.20 1.88
CA GLN A 104 14.63 3.36 2.08
C GLN A 104 13.84 2.74 0.91
N LEU A 105 14.26 3.07 -0.31
CA LEU A 105 13.60 2.69 -1.56
C LEU A 105 14.31 1.56 -2.30
N GLY A 106 15.23 0.85 -1.64
CA GLY A 106 15.90 -0.32 -2.19
C GLY A 106 16.48 -0.09 -3.59
N GLY A 107 16.00 -0.86 -4.57
CA GLY A 107 16.45 -0.79 -5.96
C GLY A 107 16.19 0.54 -6.66
N ALA A 108 15.31 1.39 -6.12
CA ALA A 108 14.93 2.63 -6.77
C ALA A 108 16.09 3.62 -6.86
N TYR A 109 17.10 3.49 -5.99
CA TYR A 109 18.34 4.27 -6.06
C TYR A 109 19.07 4.12 -7.41
N TYR A 110 18.98 2.96 -8.05
CA TYR A 110 19.56 2.72 -9.38
C TYR A 110 18.75 3.35 -10.52
N VAL A 111 17.57 3.90 -10.24
CA VAL A 111 16.73 4.63 -11.20
C VAL A 111 16.73 6.13 -10.88
N TYR A 112 16.58 6.46 -9.60
CA TYR A 112 16.50 7.80 -9.05
C TYR A 112 17.76 8.06 -8.23
N PRO A 113 18.79 8.72 -8.79
CA PRO A 113 20.07 8.90 -8.10
C PRO A 113 19.96 9.73 -6.81
N GLY A 114 18.92 10.56 -6.68
CA GLY A 114 18.63 11.30 -5.45
C GLY A 114 18.05 10.44 -4.31
N ALA A 115 17.51 9.25 -4.61
CA ALA A 115 16.94 8.31 -3.63
C ALA A 115 18.04 7.54 -2.85
N SER A 116 19.05 8.26 -2.36
CA SER A 116 20.20 7.72 -1.63
C SER A 116 19.94 7.51 -0.14
N HIS A 117 18.79 7.98 0.36
CA HIS A 117 18.42 7.94 1.77
C HIS A 117 18.14 6.52 2.27
N ASN A 118 18.35 6.35 3.57
CA ASN A 118 18.28 5.09 4.28
C ASN A 118 17.18 5.13 5.36
N ARG A 119 16.84 3.96 5.88
CA ARG A 119 15.83 3.80 6.94
C ARG A 119 16.19 4.58 8.22
N PHE A 120 17.47 4.84 8.47
CA PHE A 120 17.95 5.54 9.67
C PHE A 120 17.35 6.94 9.84
N GLU A 121 17.52 7.83 8.86
CA GLU A 121 17.02 9.19 8.92
C GLU A 121 15.48 9.25 8.87
N HIS A 122 14.85 8.29 8.18
CA HIS A 122 13.40 8.11 8.22
C HIS A 122 12.92 7.76 9.64
N SER A 123 13.51 6.77 10.32
CA SER A 123 13.16 6.41 11.70
C SER A 123 13.30 7.58 12.68
N ILE A 124 14.32 8.44 12.51
CA ILE A 124 14.46 9.67 13.30
C ILE A 124 13.30 10.64 13.03
N GLY A 125 12.95 10.84 11.76
CA GLY A 125 11.83 11.71 11.37
C GLY A 125 10.48 11.20 11.89
N VAL A 126 10.24 9.89 11.86
CA VAL A 126 9.01 9.29 12.42
C VAL A 126 8.96 9.46 13.93
N ALA A 127 10.07 9.27 14.65
CA ALA A 127 10.13 9.53 16.09
C ALA A 127 9.79 10.99 16.43
N TYR A 128 10.32 11.94 15.65
CA TYR A 128 10.04 13.36 15.80
C TYR A 128 8.56 13.66 15.58
N LEU A 129 7.99 13.23 14.45
CA LEU A 129 6.59 13.46 14.12
C LEU A 129 5.63 12.79 15.11
N ALA A 130 5.96 11.60 15.61
CA ALA A 130 5.19 10.91 16.63
C ALA A 130 5.12 11.73 17.93
N GLY A 131 6.25 12.30 18.36
CA GLY A 131 6.32 13.20 19.52
C GLY A 131 5.54 14.49 19.32
N GLU A 132 5.74 15.17 18.18
CA GLU A 132 5.01 16.40 17.82
C GLU A 132 3.51 16.16 17.79
N PHE A 133 3.07 15.03 17.25
CA PHE A 133 1.65 14.72 17.15
C PHE A 133 1.03 14.43 18.53
N ALA A 134 1.68 13.62 19.35
CA ALA A 134 1.23 13.36 20.71
C ALA A 134 1.18 14.66 21.55
N GLN A 135 2.18 15.54 21.40
CA GLN A 135 2.22 16.86 22.03
C GLN A 135 1.10 17.77 21.55
N ALA A 136 0.80 17.75 20.26
CA ALA A 136 -0.29 18.49 19.63
C ALA A 136 -1.65 18.07 20.19
N LEU A 137 -1.89 16.77 20.38
CA LEU A 137 -3.12 16.26 21.01
C LEU A 137 -3.18 16.67 22.49
N ARG A 138 -2.07 16.51 23.23
CA ARG A 138 -1.97 16.87 24.66
C ARG A 138 -2.30 18.33 24.91
N SER A 139 -1.74 19.22 24.10
CA SER A 139 -1.88 20.67 24.28
C SER A 139 -3.30 21.15 23.96
N ARG A 140 -4.00 20.48 23.03
CA ARG A 140 -5.37 20.83 22.64
C ARG A 140 -6.43 20.23 23.55
N GLN A 141 -6.14 19.08 24.14
CA GLN A 141 -7.08 18.33 24.96
C GLN A 141 -6.39 17.81 26.22
N PRO A 142 -6.14 18.68 27.22
CA PRO A 142 -5.54 18.29 28.50
C PRO A 142 -6.31 17.17 29.21
N GLU A 143 -7.63 17.08 28.99
CA GLU A 143 -8.51 16.04 29.53
C GLU A 143 -8.18 14.61 29.06
N LEU A 144 -7.34 14.46 28.02
CA LEU A 144 -6.86 13.15 27.56
C LEU A 144 -5.78 12.55 28.48
N ASN A 145 -5.24 13.33 29.43
CA ASN A 145 -4.24 12.88 30.40
C ASN A 145 -3.02 12.20 29.74
N ILE A 146 -2.55 12.76 28.62
CA ILE A 146 -1.34 12.30 27.93
C ILE A 146 -0.13 12.73 28.77
N THR A 147 0.61 11.75 29.27
CA THR A 147 1.77 11.96 30.14
C THR A 147 3.06 12.11 29.34
N ASP A 148 4.13 12.66 29.94
CA ASP A 148 5.46 12.66 29.30
C ASP A 148 5.95 11.23 29.01
N LYS A 149 5.61 10.28 29.89
CA LYS A 149 5.85 8.85 29.69
C LYS A 149 5.17 8.32 28.42
N ASP A 150 3.91 8.71 28.17
CA ASP A 150 3.21 8.30 26.95
C ASP A 150 3.88 8.85 25.70
N ILE A 151 4.26 10.14 25.70
CA ILE A 151 4.95 10.77 24.58
C ILE A 151 6.28 10.06 24.30
N LEU A 152 7.06 9.78 25.35
CA LEU A 152 8.34 9.08 25.21
C LEU A 152 8.14 7.67 24.62
N CYS A 153 7.13 6.91 25.07
CA CYS A 153 6.80 5.61 24.48
C CYS A 153 6.39 5.73 23.01
N VAL A 154 5.57 6.72 22.65
CA VAL A 154 5.15 6.95 21.27
C VAL A 154 6.34 7.32 20.38
N GLN A 155 7.28 8.14 20.87
CA GLN A 155 8.53 8.44 20.18
C GLN A 155 9.42 7.21 20.01
N ILE A 156 9.56 6.36 21.04
CA ILE A 156 10.35 5.12 20.95
C ILE A 156 9.73 4.16 19.93
N ALA A 157 8.40 4.00 19.92
CA ALA A 157 7.74 3.19 18.90
C ALA A 157 7.96 3.76 17.49
N GLY A 158 7.82 5.07 17.31
CA GLY A 158 8.12 5.74 16.04
C GLY A 158 9.57 5.53 15.59
N LEU A 159 10.52 5.61 16.52
CA LEU A 159 11.94 5.36 16.26
C LEU A 159 12.18 3.90 15.85
N CYS A 160 11.55 2.94 16.52
CA CYS A 160 11.86 1.54 16.40
C CYS A 160 11.00 0.76 15.39
N HIS A 161 9.98 1.38 14.79
CA HIS A 161 9.01 0.68 13.93
C HIS A 161 9.66 -0.04 12.72
N ASP A 162 10.77 0.48 12.24
CA ASP A 162 11.50 0.02 11.06
C ASP A 162 12.79 -0.76 11.37
N LEU A 163 13.03 -1.06 12.65
CA LEU A 163 14.18 -1.87 13.08
C LEU A 163 14.23 -3.26 12.42
N GLY A 164 13.18 -3.74 11.81
CA GLY A 164 13.07 -5.07 11.23
C GLY A 164 13.41 -5.18 9.75
N HIS A 165 13.62 -4.07 9.04
CA HIS A 165 13.89 -4.11 7.61
C HIS A 165 15.21 -4.81 7.27
N GLY A 166 15.19 -5.64 6.22
CA GLY A 166 16.39 -6.30 5.69
C GLY A 166 17.01 -5.53 4.52
N PRO A 167 18.02 -6.10 3.85
CA PRO A 167 18.66 -5.51 2.69
C PRO A 167 17.67 -5.07 1.61
N PHE A 168 17.77 -3.84 1.14
CA PHE A 168 16.88 -3.21 0.16
C PHE A 168 15.41 -3.11 0.64
N SER A 169 15.20 -2.97 1.95
CA SER A 169 13.89 -2.73 2.58
C SER A 169 12.83 -3.78 2.21
N HIS A 170 11.80 -3.39 1.46
CA HIS A 170 10.67 -4.27 1.11
C HIS A 170 11.03 -5.41 0.16
N LEU A 171 12.16 -5.31 -0.54
CA LEU A 171 12.67 -6.40 -1.36
C LEU A 171 12.92 -7.65 -0.50
N PHE A 172 13.48 -7.48 0.70
CA PHE A 172 13.89 -8.60 1.52
C PHE A 172 12.72 -9.41 2.07
N ASP A 173 11.78 -8.77 2.76
CA ASP A 173 10.64 -9.44 3.39
C ASP A 173 9.55 -9.83 2.37
N GLN A 174 9.25 -8.96 1.39
CA GLN A 174 8.14 -9.20 0.46
C GLN A 174 8.50 -10.05 -0.76
N MET A 175 9.79 -10.18 -1.09
CA MET A 175 10.25 -10.96 -2.25
C MET A 175 11.25 -12.06 -1.88
N PHE A 176 12.42 -11.70 -1.32
CA PHE A 176 13.50 -12.67 -1.09
C PHE A 176 13.11 -13.76 -0.09
N ILE A 177 12.70 -13.40 1.13
CA ILE A 177 12.35 -14.39 2.18
C ILE A 177 11.18 -15.27 1.73
N ARG A 178 10.18 -14.72 1.04
CA ARG A 178 9.05 -15.50 0.52
C ARG A 178 9.45 -16.54 -0.52
N LYS A 179 10.47 -16.24 -1.34
CA LYS A 179 11.02 -17.19 -2.32
C LYS A 179 11.99 -18.18 -1.67
N ALA A 180 12.88 -17.72 -0.78
CA ALA A 180 13.92 -18.54 -0.15
C ALA A 180 13.36 -19.49 0.93
N ARG A 181 12.32 -19.08 1.66
CA ARG A 181 11.71 -19.84 2.76
C ARG A 181 10.18 -19.90 2.60
N PRO A 182 9.67 -20.58 1.56
CA PRO A 182 8.24 -20.68 1.31
C PRO A 182 7.53 -21.29 2.54
N GLY A 183 6.45 -20.66 2.98
CA GLY A 183 5.68 -21.07 4.17
C GLY A 183 6.11 -20.40 5.48
N LYS A 184 7.29 -19.78 5.55
CA LYS A 184 7.66 -18.93 6.68
C LYS A 184 6.94 -17.58 6.55
N LYS A 185 6.01 -17.29 7.46
CA LYS A 185 5.47 -15.93 7.61
C LYS A 185 6.54 -15.06 8.24
N TRP A 186 6.91 -14.00 7.55
CA TRP A 186 7.90 -13.02 7.99
C TRP A 186 7.49 -11.65 7.46
N GLU A 187 7.37 -10.70 8.36
CA GLU A 187 7.02 -9.31 8.09
C GLU A 187 8.04 -8.44 8.84
N HIS A 188 8.43 -7.30 8.26
CA HIS A 188 9.41 -6.42 8.89
C HIS A 188 8.91 -5.90 10.24
N GLU A 189 7.59 -5.78 10.46
CA GLU A 189 7.05 -5.41 11.77
C GLU A 189 7.36 -6.46 12.85
N GLU A 190 7.20 -7.76 12.56
CA GLU A 190 7.58 -8.84 13.50
C GLU A 190 9.08 -8.81 13.77
N ALA A 191 9.87 -8.55 12.73
CA ALA A 191 11.31 -8.41 12.84
C ALA A 191 11.72 -7.19 13.68
N SER A 192 10.99 -6.07 13.59
CA SER A 192 11.21 -4.87 14.41
C SER A 192 11.00 -5.18 15.88
N LEU A 193 9.99 -5.97 16.24
CA LEU A 193 9.76 -6.39 17.62
C LEU A 193 10.91 -7.25 18.16
N LYS A 194 11.39 -8.21 17.37
CA LYS A 194 12.52 -9.08 17.74
C LYS A 194 13.82 -8.29 17.88
N MET A 195 14.08 -7.39 16.93
CA MET A 195 15.26 -6.53 16.95
C MET A 195 15.21 -5.54 18.10
N PHE A 196 14.03 -4.98 18.41
CA PHE A 196 13.84 -4.09 19.56
C PHE A 196 14.15 -4.81 20.87
N GLU A 197 13.62 -6.02 21.08
CA GLU A 197 13.91 -6.81 22.28
C GLU A 197 15.41 -7.11 22.41
N TYR A 198 16.04 -7.56 21.32
CA TYR A 198 17.47 -7.83 21.28
C TYR A 198 18.31 -6.58 21.54
N LEU A 199 17.92 -5.43 20.99
CA LEU A 199 18.56 -4.13 21.23
C LEU A 199 18.50 -3.78 22.71
N LEU A 200 17.33 -3.91 23.35
CA LEU A 200 17.18 -3.59 24.76
C LEU A 200 18.04 -4.50 25.65
N ASP A 201 18.03 -5.81 25.39
CA ASP A 201 18.77 -6.81 26.17
C ASP A 201 20.28 -6.67 26.00
N LYS A 202 20.78 -6.60 24.75
CA LYS A 202 22.21 -6.58 24.47
C LYS A 202 22.91 -5.32 25.00
N ASN A 203 22.18 -4.22 25.11
CA ASN A 203 22.70 -2.92 25.51
C ASN A 203 22.31 -2.52 26.95
N GLY A 204 21.67 -3.42 27.72
CA GLY A 204 21.27 -3.16 29.11
C GLY A 204 20.27 -1.99 29.25
N LEU A 205 19.48 -1.72 28.22
CA LEU A 205 18.59 -0.55 28.20
C LEU A 205 17.31 -0.77 29.02
N LYS A 206 16.88 -2.01 29.26
CA LYS A 206 15.69 -2.29 30.10
C LYS A 206 15.83 -1.70 31.49
N ASP A 207 16.99 -1.93 32.14
CA ASP A 207 17.25 -1.41 33.48
C ASP A 207 17.37 0.11 33.46
N ILE A 208 18.02 0.70 32.45
CA ILE A 208 18.10 2.16 32.30
C ILE A 208 16.70 2.78 32.12
N MET A 209 15.87 2.19 31.26
CA MET A 209 14.49 2.63 31.01
C MET A 209 13.69 2.63 32.30
N LYS A 210 13.83 1.58 33.12
CA LYS A 210 13.12 1.43 34.40
C LYS A 210 13.66 2.34 35.51
N GLU A 211 14.96 2.28 35.77
CA GLU A 211 15.59 2.92 36.93
C GLU A 211 15.81 4.43 36.75
N GLN A 212 16.08 4.88 35.52
CA GLN A 212 16.43 6.28 35.23
C GLN A 212 15.28 7.07 34.59
N TYR A 213 14.41 6.40 33.84
CA TYR A 213 13.31 7.03 33.11
C TYR A 213 11.93 6.57 33.57
N GLY A 214 11.87 5.68 34.56
CA GLY A 214 10.63 5.22 35.19
C GLY A 214 9.73 4.38 34.28
N LEU A 215 10.21 3.85 33.15
CA LEU A 215 9.42 3.03 32.23
C LEU A 215 9.22 1.62 32.80
N GLU A 216 7.97 1.18 32.85
CA GLU A 216 7.55 -0.12 33.40
C GLU A 216 7.36 -1.16 32.29
N ASP A 217 7.16 -2.44 32.65
CA ASP A 217 6.95 -3.51 31.67
C ASP A 217 5.74 -3.24 30.75
N LYS A 218 4.68 -2.62 31.29
CA LYS A 218 3.50 -2.19 30.50
C LYS A 218 3.86 -1.18 29.41
N ASP A 219 4.89 -0.36 29.63
CA ASP A 219 5.35 0.64 28.67
C ASP A 219 6.09 -0.02 27.51
N LEU A 220 6.86 -1.08 27.79
CA LEU A 220 7.49 -1.90 26.77
C LEU A 220 6.46 -2.67 25.93
N VAL A 221 5.42 -3.21 26.57
CA VAL A 221 4.28 -3.83 25.87
C VAL A 221 3.60 -2.80 24.97
N PHE A 222 3.31 -1.60 25.48
CA PHE A 222 2.72 -0.52 24.70
C PHE A 222 3.54 -0.14 23.46
N ILE A 223 4.87 -0.02 23.59
CA ILE A 223 5.78 0.26 22.47
C ILE A 223 5.69 -0.85 21.41
N LYS A 224 5.77 -2.11 21.83
CA LYS A 224 5.66 -3.27 20.92
C LYS A 224 4.32 -3.31 20.20
N GLU A 225 3.24 -3.03 20.91
CA GLU A 225 1.90 -3.01 20.35
C GLU A 225 1.68 -1.88 19.33
N MET A 226 2.31 -0.71 19.52
CA MET A 226 2.28 0.36 18.52
C MET A 226 3.02 0.00 17.22
N ILE A 227 4.01 -0.90 17.28
CA ILE A 227 4.77 -1.35 16.11
C ILE A 227 4.05 -2.51 15.41
N GLY A 228 3.79 -3.60 16.15
CA GLY A 228 3.29 -4.86 15.59
C GLY A 228 1.79 -5.08 15.74
N GLY A 229 1.08 -4.25 16.50
CA GLY A 229 -0.31 -4.49 16.90
C GLY A 229 -0.43 -5.38 18.16
N PRO A 230 -1.66 -5.80 18.50
CA PRO A 230 -1.95 -6.60 19.68
C PRO A 230 -1.08 -7.86 19.76
N GLN A 231 -0.42 -8.07 20.91
CA GLN A 231 0.45 -9.24 21.11
C GLN A 231 -0.34 -10.52 21.39
N ASN A 232 -1.54 -10.39 21.97
CA ASN A 232 -2.43 -11.50 22.29
C ASN A 232 -3.63 -11.52 21.34
N THR A 233 -3.60 -12.39 20.33
CA THR A 233 -4.67 -12.49 19.33
C THR A 233 -5.97 -13.12 19.85
N ASN A 234 -5.97 -13.69 21.06
CA ASN A 234 -7.17 -14.35 21.62
C ASN A 234 -8.18 -13.34 22.20
N ALA A 235 -7.73 -12.15 22.63
CA ALA A 235 -8.62 -11.08 23.10
C ALA A 235 -9.51 -10.54 21.96
N ALA A 236 -8.98 -10.47 20.74
CA ALA A 236 -9.73 -10.06 19.54
C ALA A 236 -10.89 -11.01 19.18
N GLN A 237 -10.86 -12.26 19.66
CA GLN A 237 -11.94 -13.23 19.45
C GLN A 237 -13.10 -13.08 20.45
N ARG A 238 -12.94 -12.27 21.51
CA ARG A 238 -13.91 -12.12 22.60
C ARG A 238 -14.62 -10.77 22.64
N GLU A 239 -14.49 -9.95 21.60
CA GLU A 239 -15.01 -8.56 21.54
C GLU A 239 -14.50 -7.65 22.68
N GLU A 240 -13.37 -7.99 23.29
CA GLU A 240 -12.72 -7.21 24.35
C GLU A 240 -11.62 -6.30 23.77
N TRP A 241 -11.26 -5.25 24.51
CA TRP A 241 -10.15 -4.37 24.18
C TRP A 241 -8.85 -5.19 24.01
N PRO A 242 -8.22 -5.21 22.81
CA PRO A 242 -7.20 -6.21 22.49
C PRO A 242 -5.79 -5.83 22.95
N TYR A 243 -5.59 -4.64 23.51
CA TYR A 243 -4.28 -4.12 23.89
C TYR A 243 -4.09 -4.15 25.41
N GLU A 244 -2.88 -4.49 25.84
CA GLU A 244 -2.51 -4.62 27.24
C GLU A 244 -1.66 -3.44 27.74
N GLY A 245 -0.90 -2.79 26.84
CA GLY A 245 0.01 -1.71 27.21
C GLY A 245 -0.68 -0.43 27.70
N ARG A 246 -1.87 -0.13 27.17
CA ARG A 246 -2.72 1.00 27.55
C ARG A 246 -4.20 0.61 27.47
N GLY A 247 -5.01 1.22 28.34
CA GLY A 247 -6.46 1.04 28.33
C GLY A 247 -7.16 1.75 27.16
N GLN A 248 -8.45 1.44 27.00
CA GLN A 248 -9.31 2.01 25.96
C GLN A 248 -9.44 3.54 26.05
N ASP A 249 -9.22 4.12 27.23
CA ASP A 249 -9.17 5.57 27.47
C ASP A 249 -8.00 6.26 26.74
N LYS A 250 -6.98 5.51 26.34
CA LYS A 250 -5.81 5.97 25.56
C LYS A 250 -5.68 5.27 24.19
N SER A 251 -6.77 4.68 23.71
CA SER A 251 -6.84 3.99 22.42
C SER A 251 -6.32 4.79 21.22
N PHE A 252 -6.57 6.10 21.20
CA PHE A 252 -6.09 7.02 20.16
C PHE A 252 -4.56 7.07 20.00
N LEU A 253 -3.76 6.70 21.03
CA LEU A 253 -2.30 6.71 20.90
C LEU A 253 -1.79 5.63 19.93
N TYR A 254 -2.50 4.50 19.82
CA TYR A 254 -2.19 3.43 18.86
C TYR A 254 -2.44 3.84 17.40
N GLU A 255 -3.08 4.98 17.17
CA GLU A 255 -3.35 5.53 15.84
C GLU A 255 -2.23 6.46 15.34
N ILE A 256 -1.18 6.71 16.14
CA ILE A 256 -0.10 7.68 15.81
C ILE A 256 0.99 7.05 14.93
N VAL A 257 1.57 5.93 15.34
CA VAL A 257 2.78 5.35 14.69
C VAL A 257 2.42 4.42 13.54
N ALA A 258 1.55 3.43 13.78
CA ALA A 258 1.12 2.48 12.76
C ALA A 258 -0.39 2.27 12.83
N ASN A 259 -1.14 3.08 12.09
CA ASN A 259 -2.60 3.11 12.19
C ASN A 259 -3.24 1.98 11.39
N LYS A 260 -3.46 0.83 12.03
CA LYS A 260 -4.07 -0.34 11.38
C LYS A 260 -5.56 -0.14 11.02
N ARG A 261 -6.24 0.89 11.56
CA ARG A 261 -7.66 1.19 11.26
C ARG A 261 -7.81 1.80 9.89
N ASN A 262 -7.07 2.88 9.64
CA ASN A 262 -7.24 3.66 8.41
C ASN A 262 -5.96 3.97 7.63
N GLY A 263 -4.78 3.67 8.19
CA GLY A 263 -3.49 3.90 7.54
C GLY A 263 -3.11 5.38 7.45
N ILE A 264 -3.63 6.24 8.34
CA ILE A 264 -3.19 7.63 8.50
C ILE A 264 -2.33 7.68 9.77
N ASP A 265 -1.01 7.78 9.58
CA ASP A 265 0.00 7.70 10.64
C ASP A 265 1.25 8.50 10.28
N VAL A 266 2.10 8.75 11.28
CA VAL A 266 3.28 9.61 11.14
C VAL A 266 4.42 8.98 10.33
N ASP A 267 4.43 7.64 10.20
CA ASP A 267 5.30 6.93 9.26
C ASP A 267 5.11 7.48 7.83
N LYS A 268 3.86 7.50 7.36
CA LYS A 268 3.49 8.05 6.04
C LYS A 268 3.83 9.52 5.89
N PHE A 269 3.65 10.29 6.95
CA PHE A 269 3.91 11.73 6.90
C PHE A 269 5.39 12.02 6.68
N ASP A 270 6.29 11.25 7.32
CA ASP A 270 7.72 11.36 7.07
C ASP A 270 8.07 10.87 5.67
N TYR A 271 7.72 9.63 5.30
CA TYR A 271 8.22 9.09 4.03
C TYR A 271 7.62 9.81 2.82
N PHE A 272 6.39 10.34 2.88
CA PHE A 272 5.89 11.18 1.78
C PHE A 272 6.77 12.41 1.57
N ALA A 273 7.08 13.14 2.63
CA ALA A 273 7.92 14.33 2.54
C ALA A 273 9.36 13.99 2.13
N ARG A 274 9.93 12.95 2.76
CA ARG A 274 11.31 12.51 2.56
C ARG A 274 11.52 11.90 1.17
N ASP A 275 10.67 10.98 0.75
CA ASP A 275 10.79 10.35 -0.56
C ASP A 275 10.56 11.38 -1.66
N CYS A 276 9.57 12.28 -1.52
CA CYS A 276 9.36 13.36 -2.47
C CYS A 276 10.61 14.24 -2.62
N HIS A 277 11.22 14.65 -1.49
CA HIS A 277 12.45 15.43 -1.49
C HIS A 277 13.58 14.74 -2.27
N HIS A 278 13.84 13.47 -1.97
CA HIS A 278 14.93 12.70 -2.59
C HIS A 278 14.64 12.26 -4.03
N LEU A 279 13.37 12.06 -4.39
CA LEU A 279 12.95 11.71 -5.75
C LEU A 279 12.79 12.93 -6.68
N GLY A 280 12.81 14.15 -6.13
CA GLY A 280 12.49 15.36 -6.89
C GLY A 280 11.02 15.45 -7.29
N ILE A 281 10.12 14.88 -6.48
CA ILE A 281 8.67 14.92 -6.68
C ILE A 281 8.09 15.91 -5.66
N GLN A 282 7.05 16.65 -6.04
CA GLN A 282 6.38 17.54 -5.09
C GLN A 282 5.45 16.75 -4.15
N ASN A 283 5.59 16.97 -2.84
CA ASN A 283 4.64 16.49 -1.85
C ASN A 283 3.53 17.54 -1.65
N ASN A 284 2.29 17.15 -1.87
CA ASN A 284 1.13 18.02 -1.71
C ASN A 284 0.45 17.88 -0.34
N PHE A 285 0.89 16.95 0.51
CA PHE A 285 0.32 16.74 1.83
C PHE A 285 1.02 17.57 2.92
N ASP A 286 0.25 18.36 3.67
CA ASP A 286 0.73 19.15 4.81
C ASP A 286 0.35 18.47 6.14
N HIS A 287 1.31 17.75 6.71
CA HIS A 287 1.15 17.07 8.00
C HIS A 287 1.06 18.05 9.18
N ARG A 288 1.69 19.22 9.12
CA ARG A 288 1.62 20.23 10.19
C ARG A 288 0.21 20.77 10.29
N ARG A 289 -0.40 21.07 9.14
CA ARG A 289 -1.82 21.44 9.07
C ARG A 289 -2.71 20.33 9.62
N PHE A 290 -2.45 19.07 9.28
CA PHE A 290 -3.20 17.94 9.81
C PHE A 290 -3.15 17.89 11.36
N PHE A 291 -1.96 18.03 11.96
CA PHE A 291 -1.80 18.08 13.43
C PHE A 291 -2.59 19.23 14.06
N LEU A 292 -2.68 20.39 13.39
CA LEU A 292 -3.45 21.53 13.89
C LEU A 292 -4.95 21.25 14.01
N PHE A 293 -5.46 20.38 13.13
CA PHE A 293 -6.88 20.09 12.98
C PHE A 293 -7.30 18.71 13.48
N ALA A 294 -6.37 17.90 13.98
CA ALA A 294 -6.66 16.64 14.64
C ALA A 294 -7.22 16.87 16.05
N ARG A 295 -8.21 16.06 16.42
CA ARG A 295 -8.79 15.98 17.78
C ARG A 295 -9.13 14.53 18.09
N VAL A 296 -9.22 14.19 19.36
CA VAL A 296 -9.73 12.92 19.84
C VAL A 296 -11.22 13.08 20.16
N CYS A 297 -12.05 12.23 19.56
CA CYS A 297 -13.48 12.15 19.82
C CYS A 297 -13.88 10.72 20.19
N GLU A 298 -15.00 10.57 20.89
CA GLU A 298 -15.55 9.27 21.23
C GLU A 298 -16.40 8.72 20.08
N VAL A 299 -15.99 7.58 19.53
CA VAL A 299 -16.61 6.89 18.41
C VAL A 299 -16.91 5.47 18.85
N ASP A 300 -18.19 5.12 18.91
CA ASP A 300 -18.65 3.78 19.30
C ASP A 300 -18.04 3.31 20.64
N GLY A 301 -17.96 4.23 21.63
CA GLY A 301 -17.37 3.99 22.95
C GLY A 301 -15.84 3.96 23.01
N VAL A 302 -15.15 4.25 21.90
CA VAL A 302 -13.67 4.25 21.81
C VAL A 302 -13.18 5.64 21.41
N LYS A 303 -12.13 6.14 22.07
CA LYS A 303 -11.50 7.42 21.70
C LYS A 303 -10.65 7.26 20.44
N GLN A 304 -10.98 7.98 19.37
CA GLN A 304 -10.29 7.90 18.08
C GLN A 304 -9.83 9.28 17.61
N ILE A 305 -8.74 9.31 16.83
CA ILE A 305 -8.27 10.52 16.18
C ILE A 305 -9.23 10.85 15.03
N CYS A 306 -9.92 11.99 15.18
CA CYS A 306 -10.84 12.56 14.22
C CYS A 306 -10.22 13.81 13.56
N SER A 307 -10.53 14.00 12.29
CA SER A 307 -10.07 15.16 11.53
C SER A 307 -11.15 16.22 11.42
N ARG A 308 -10.75 17.47 11.25
CA ARG A 308 -11.69 18.53 10.91
C ARG A 308 -12.36 18.26 9.56
N ASP A 309 -13.67 18.45 9.45
CA ASP A 309 -14.46 18.24 8.22
C ASP A 309 -13.85 18.84 6.93
N LYS A 310 -13.36 20.06 7.00
CA LYS A 310 -12.74 20.77 5.86
C LYS A 310 -11.40 20.17 5.41
N GLU A 311 -10.78 19.28 6.20
CA GLU A 311 -9.53 18.61 5.88
C GLU A 311 -9.73 17.34 5.04
N VAL A 312 -10.97 17.00 4.69
CA VAL A 312 -11.27 15.82 3.85
C VAL A 312 -10.50 15.84 2.51
N HIS A 313 -10.32 17.02 1.91
CA HIS A 313 -9.52 17.17 0.69
C HIS A 313 -8.03 16.94 0.93
N ASN A 314 -7.47 17.49 2.02
CA ASN A 314 -6.07 17.27 2.41
C ASN A 314 -5.78 15.77 2.62
N LEU A 315 -6.75 15.01 3.17
CA LEU A 315 -6.63 13.56 3.29
C LEU A 315 -6.71 12.83 1.94
N TYR A 316 -7.54 13.26 1.00
CA TYR A 316 -7.52 12.71 -0.36
C TYR A 316 -6.21 13.03 -1.07
N ASP A 317 -5.67 14.24 -0.89
CA ASP A 317 -4.38 14.65 -1.41
C ASP A 317 -3.24 13.79 -0.86
N MET A 318 -3.32 13.39 0.42
CA MET A 318 -2.39 12.42 1.03
C MET A 318 -2.40 11.07 0.30
N PHE A 319 -3.57 10.47 0.10
CA PHE A 319 -3.68 9.18 -0.60
C PHE A 319 -3.35 9.30 -2.09
N HIS A 320 -3.59 10.46 -2.70
CA HIS A 320 -3.15 10.75 -4.05
C HIS A 320 -1.62 10.87 -4.15
N ALA A 321 -0.97 11.53 -3.18
CA ALA A 321 0.49 11.60 -3.09
C ALA A 321 1.09 10.19 -2.97
N ARG A 322 0.50 9.33 -2.13
CA ARG A 322 0.88 7.91 -2.04
C ARG A 322 0.75 7.20 -3.39
N SER A 323 -0.40 7.32 -4.05
CA SER A 323 -0.62 6.70 -5.36
C SER A 323 0.41 7.19 -6.41
N CYS A 324 0.72 8.48 -6.41
CA CYS A 324 1.74 9.07 -7.27
C CYS A 324 3.13 8.50 -7.01
N LEU A 325 3.55 8.39 -5.74
CA LEU A 325 4.83 7.79 -5.36
C LEU A 325 4.92 6.32 -5.77
N HIS A 326 3.85 5.56 -5.54
CA HIS A 326 3.76 4.17 -6.00
C HIS A 326 3.91 4.06 -7.52
N ARG A 327 3.15 4.84 -8.29
CA ARG A 327 3.14 4.75 -9.75
C ARG A 327 4.45 5.22 -10.37
N LYS A 328 5.02 6.34 -9.89
CA LYS A 328 6.22 6.96 -10.47
C LYS A 328 7.49 6.28 -9.98
N ALA A 329 7.62 5.99 -8.69
CA ALA A 329 8.87 5.54 -8.08
C ALA A 329 8.83 4.07 -7.65
N TYR A 330 8.00 3.71 -6.67
CA TYR A 330 8.11 2.40 -6.02
C TYR A 330 7.81 1.24 -6.98
N GLN A 331 6.84 1.41 -7.88
CA GLN A 331 6.44 0.44 -8.92
C GLN A 331 7.01 0.77 -10.30
N HIS A 332 8.04 1.62 -10.36
CA HIS A 332 8.70 1.95 -11.62
C HIS A 332 9.20 0.66 -12.31
N PRO A 333 8.98 0.48 -13.62
CA PRO A 333 9.32 -0.77 -14.33
C PRO A 333 10.78 -1.19 -14.13
N VAL A 334 11.70 -0.23 -14.28
CA VAL A 334 13.13 -0.47 -14.12
C VAL A 334 13.50 -0.72 -12.65
N ASN A 335 12.81 -0.09 -11.69
CA ASN A 335 13.05 -0.40 -10.28
C ASN A 335 12.67 -1.87 -10.01
N LYS A 336 11.47 -2.26 -10.43
CA LYS A 336 10.98 -3.62 -10.18
C LYS A 336 11.85 -4.68 -10.84
N ILE A 337 12.33 -4.47 -12.06
CA ILE A 337 13.22 -5.47 -12.67
C ILE A 337 14.56 -5.58 -11.94
N ILE A 338 15.11 -4.46 -11.44
CA ILE A 338 16.32 -4.46 -10.60
C ILE A 338 16.08 -5.23 -9.29
N GLU A 339 14.95 -4.99 -8.61
CA GLU A 339 14.60 -5.74 -7.40
C GLU A 339 14.52 -7.25 -7.68
N HIS A 340 13.92 -7.66 -8.80
CA HIS A 340 13.87 -9.07 -9.20
C HIS A 340 15.26 -9.65 -9.51
N MET A 341 16.13 -8.90 -10.21
CA MET A 341 17.51 -9.32 -10.48
C MET A 341 18.34 -9.48 -9.20
N ILE A 342 18.19 -8.58 -8.23
CA ILE A 342 18.84 -8.68 -6.91
C ILE A 342 18.37 -9.93 -6.18
N VAL A 343 17.06 -10.18 -6.16
CA VAL A 343 16.49 -11.38 -5.52
C VAL A 343 16.99 -12.66 -6.17
N ASP A 344 17.04 -12.72 -7.50
CA ASP A 344 17.54 -13.89 -8.22
C ASP A 344 19.03 -14.14 -7.91
N ALA A 345 19.84 -13.09 -7.81
CA ALA A 345 21.22 -13.21 -7.37
C ALA A 345 21.32 -13.70 -5.91
N PHE A 346 20.54 -13.12 -4.99
CA PHE A 346 20.56 -13.51 -3.57
C PHE A 346 20.12 -14.96 -3.37
N LEU A 347 19.13 -15.45 -4.12
CA LEU A 347 18.68 -16.85 -4.05
C LEU A 347 19.78 -17.82 -4.46
N LYS A 348 20.57 -17.46 -5.49
CA LYS A 348 21.71 -18.26 -5.95
C LYS A 348 22.83 -18.32 -4.92
N VAL A 349 23.09 -17.23 -4.20
CA VAL A 349 24.18 -17.16 -3.21
C VAL A 349 23.78 -17.48 -1.77
N ASP A 350 22.49 -17.65 -1.49
CA ASP A 350 21.97 -17.91 -0.14
C ASP A 350 22.72 -19.05 0.59
N PRO A 351 22.99 -20.21 -0.04
CA PRO A 351 23.71 -21.30 0.63
C PRO A 351 25.17 -20.99 0.99
N TYR A 352 25.79 -20.05 0.30
CA TYR A 352 27.24 -19.82 0.35
C TYR A 352 27.62 -18.61 1.21
N ILE A 353 26.70 -17.68 1.45
CA ILE A 353 26.93 -16.55 2.34
C ILE A 353 26.79 -17.02 3.78
N GLN A 354 27.80 -16.71 4.60
CA GLN A 354 27.83 -17.09 6.00
C GLN A 354 27.94 -15.84 6.89
N ILE A 355 26.97 -15.69 7.79
CA ILE A 355 26.83 -14.55 8.69
C ILE A 355 26.92 -15.10 10.12
N GLU A 356 27.94 -14.69 10.85
CA GLU A 356 28.13 -15.10 12.24
C GLU A 356 27.04 -14.48 13.12
N GLY A 357 26.27 -15.32 13.82
CA GLY A 357 25.29 -14.93 14.82
C GLY A 357 25.76 -15.21 16.25
N LYS A 358 24.80 -15.38 17.15
CA LYS A 358 25.07 -15.73 18.54
C LYS A 358 25.88 -17.04 18.66
N ASP A 359 26.77 -17.09 19.66
CA ASP A 359 27.61 -18.26 19.96
C ASP A 359 28.49 -18.73 18.78
N LYS A 360 28.84 -17.79 17.88
CA LYS A 360 29.60 -18.02 16.64
C LYS A 360 28.92 -18.99 15.67
N LYS A 361 27.61 -19.21 15.81
CA LYS A 361 26.85 -20.02 14.85
C LYS A 361 26.71 -19.26 13.54
N MET A 362 26.97 -19.93 12.42
CA MET A 362 26.85 -19.32 11.10
C MET A 362 25.41 -19.46 10.55
N TYR A 363 24.95 -18.42 9.89
CA TYR A 363 23.65 -18.32 9.26
C TYR A 363 23.79 -17.92 7.80
N ASN A 364 22.88 -18.40 6.97
CA ASN A 364 22.75 -18.01 5.58
C ASN A 364 21.98 -16.70 5.45
N LEU A 365 21.93 -16.12 4.25
CA LEU A 365 21.14 -14.91 3.98
C LEU A 365 19.68 -15.04 4.45
N SER A 366 19.04 -16.18 4.15
CA SER A 366 17.64 -16.46 4.43
C SER A 366 17.38 -16.93 5.86
N THR A 367 18.39 -17.44 6.56
CA THR A 367 18.26 -17.95 7.94
C THR A 367 18.74 -16.96 8.99
N ALA A 368 19.47 -15.89 8.60
CA ALA A 368 19.86 -14.82 9.52
C ALA A 368 18.68 -14.16 10.24
N ILE A 369 17.48 -14.20 9.67
CA ILE A 369 16.24 -13.72 10.33
C ILE A 369 15.89 -14.46 11.63
N ASP A 370 16.43 -15.66 11.82
CA ASP A 370 16.18 -16.48 13.01
C ASP A 370 17.12 -16.12 14.18
N ASP A 371 18.11 -15.23 13.97
CA ASP A 371 19.03 -14.76 15.00
C ASP A 371 19.33 -13.26 14.86
N MET A 372 18.94 -12.46 15.86
CA MET A 372 19.07 -11.00 15.77
C MET A 372 20.51 -10.50 15.80
N GLU A 373 21.47 -11.29 16.29
CA GLU A 373 22.89 -10.95 16.22
C GLU A 373 23.43 -11.07 14.78
N ALA A 374 23.08 -12.14 14.07
CA ALA A 374 23.32 -12.28 12.64
C ALA A 374 22.55 -11.22 11.83
N TYR A 375 21.25 -11.03 12.12
CA TYR A 375 20.41 -10.08 11.41
C TYR A 375 20.87 -8.63 11.55
N THR A 376 21.50 -8.27 12.69
CA THR A 376 22.12 -6.94 12.89
C THR A 376 23.23 -6.66 11.86
N LYS A 377 23.94 -7.70 11.40
CA LYS A 377 25.03 -7.59 10.42
C LYS A 377 24.52 -7.62 8.97
N LEU A 378 23.29 -8.07 8.75
CA LEU A 378 22.69 -8.21 7.43
C LEU A 378 22.10 -6.87 6.93
N THR A 379 22.77 -6.28 5.94
CA THR A 379 22.44 -4.95 5.36
C THR A 379 22.67 -4.96 3.85
N ASP A 380 22.48 -3.83 3.15
CA ASP A 380 22.68 -3.72 1.70
C ASP A 380 24.11 -4.05 1.25
N ARG A 381 25.09 -4.05 2.18
CA ARG A 381 26.48 -4.45 1.95
C ARG A 381 26.63 -5.84 1.33
N VAL A 382 25.63 -6.71 1.50
CA VAL A 382 25.60 -8.02 0.83
C VAL A 382 25.70 -7.89 -0.70
N PHE A 383 25.14 -6.83 -1.30
CA PHE A 383 25.20 -6.61 -2.74
C PHE A 383 26.64 -6.37 -3.20
N GLU A 384 27.36 -5.48 -2.51
CA GLU A 384 28.77 -5.21 -2.78
C GLU A 384 29.64 -6.43 -2.53
N ALA A 385 29.35 -7.19 -1.46
CA ALA A 385 30.05 -8.42 -1.12
C ALA A 385 30.00 -9.48 -2.23
N ILE A 386 28.85 -9.60 -2.91
CA ILE A 386 28.69 -10.52 -4.03
C ILE A 386 29.46 -10.02 -5.25
N LEU A 387 29.38 -8.72 -5.56
CA LEU A 387 30.03 -8.11 -6.73
C LEU A 387 31.56 -8.15 -6.67
N SER A 388 32.11 -7.74 -5.53
CA SER A 388 33.54 -7.60 -5.32
C SER A 388 33.80 -7.99 -3.88
N PRO A 389 34.12 -9.25 -3.58
CA PRO A 389 34.33 -9.68 -2.20
C PRO A 389 35.41 -8.78 -1.56
N PRO A 390 35.06 -7.90 -0.61
CA PRO A 390 36.08 -7.19 0.13
C PRO A 390 36.81 -8.19 1.02
N SER A 391 38.06 -7.90 1.37
CA SER A 391 38.73 -8.58 2.48
C SER A 391 37.89 -8.43 3.75
N GLY A 392 37.03 -9.41 4.08
CA GLY A 392 36.22 -9.43 5.31
C GLY A 392 34.73 -9.79 5.21
N ILE A 393 34.15 -10.08 4.03
CA ILE A 393 32.87 -10.84 3.96
C ILE A 393 33.20 -12.24 3.43
N TYR A 394 33.04 -13.23 4.29
CA TYR A 394 33.46 -14.59 4.01
C TYR A 394 32.35 -15.36 3.30
N PHE A 395 32.64 -15.79 2.07
CA PHE A 395 32.09 -17.04 1.58
C PHE A 395 32.73 -18.14 2.44
N CYS A 396 31.96 -18.75 3.35
CA CYS A 396 32.34 -19.83 4.28
C CYS A 396 32.87 -19.46 5.68
N SER A 397 32.74 -20.43 6.59
CA SER A 397 33.18 -20.36 7.98
C SER A 397 34.71 -20.27 8.10
N PRO A 398 35.27 -19.78 9.23
CA PRO A 398 36.72 -19.71 9.46
C PRO A 398 37.47 -21.06 9.41
N GLN A 399 36.75 -22.19 9.26
CA GLN A 399 37.28 -23.54 9.44
C GLN A 399 37.61 -24.28 8.14
N GLU A 400 37.33 -23.71 6.95
CA GLU A 400 37.63 -24.36 5.67
C GLU A 400 38.48 -23.46 4.76
N LYS A 401 39.61 -24.00 4.28
CA LYS A 401 40.53 -23.40 3.29
C LYS A 401 39.91 -23.29 1.87
N GLU A 402 38.59 -23.13 1.76
CA GLU A 402 37.80 -23.30 0.53
C GLU A 402 37.41 -21.99 -0.18
N MET A 403 38.04 -20.85 0.13
CA MET A 403 37.75 -19.57 -0.55
C MET A 403 37.91 -19.64 -2.08
N MET A 404 38.89 -20.42 -2.60
CA MET A 404 39.08 -20.54 -4.06
C MET A 404 37.97 -21.34 -4.76
N GLN A 405 37.32 -22.30 -4.09
CA GLN A 405 36.37 -23.20 -4.75
C GLN A 405 34.93 -22.66 -4.79
N VAL A 406 34.57 -21.76 -3.88
CA VAL A 406 33.22 -21.17 -3.83
C VAL A 406 33.03 -20.06 -4.86
N GLU A 407 34.06 -19.24 -5.09
CA GLU A 407 33.99 -18.20 -6.11
C GLU A 407 33.87 -18.73 -7.55
N GLU A 408 34.31 -19.97 -7.77
CA GLU A 408 34.20 -20.68 -9.05
C GLU A 408 32.86 -21.42 -9.24
N LYS A 409 31.98 -21.41 -8.22
CA LYS A 409 30.65 -22.05 -8.34
C LYS A 409 29.81 -21.36 -9.42
N PRO A 410 29.17 -22.11 -10.33
CA PRO A 410 28.34 -21.53 -11.39
C PRO A 410 27.29 -20.55 -10.86
N GLU A 411 26.66 -20.88 -9.72
CA GLU A 411 25.63 -20.07 -9.07
C GLU A 411 26.17 -18.71 -8.60
N VAL A 412 27.38 -18.70 -8.03
CA VAL A 412 28.06 -17.47 -7.57
C VAL A 412 28.49 -16.62 -8.76
N ILE A 413 29.06 -17.23 -9.81
CA ILE A 413 29.43 -16.54 -11.05
C ILE A 413 28.19 -15.91 -11.70
N GLU A 414 27.08 -16.65 -11.78
CA GLU A 414 25.84 -16.18 -12.39
C GLU A 414 25.18 -15.06 -11.57
N ALA A 415 25.18 -15.18 -10.23
CA ALA A 415 24.71 -14.11 -9.34
C ALA A 415 25.54 -12.85 -9.52
N ARG A 416 26.88 -12.99 -9.56
CA ARG A 416 27.82 -11.88 -9.76
C ARG A 416 27.63 -11.24 -11.14
N LYS A 417 27.44 -12.03 -12.20
CA LYS A 417 27.07 -11.56 -13.55
C LYS A 417 25.74 -10.80 -13.53
N THR A 418 24.73 -11.29 -12.81
CA THR A 418 23.41 -10.65 -12.70
C THR A 418 23.53 -9.28 -12.03
N LEU A 419 24.25 -9.20 -10.91
CA LEU A 419 24.47 -7.92 -10.23
C LEU A 419 25.35 -6.97 -11.06
N GLN A 420 26.36 -7.49 -11.77
CA GLN A 420 27.18 -6.69 -12.69
C GLN A 420 26.32 -6.13 -13.82
N GLY A 421 25.36 -6.90 -14.32
CA GLY A 421 24.36 -6.43 -15.29
C GLY A 421 23.56 -5.23 -14.79
N ILE A 422 23.21 -5.20 -13.49
CA ILE A 422 22.57 -4.01 -12.90
C ILE A 422 23.48 -2.78 -13.01
N MET A 423 24.77 -2.95 -12.69
CA MET A 423 25.77 -1.88 -12.74
C MET A 423 26.06 -1.41 -14.16
N THR A 424 26.05 -2.31 -15.14
CA THR A 424 26.30 -2.01 -16.56
C THR A 424 25.02 -1.69 -17.35
N ARG A 425 23.86 -1.62 -16.68
CA ARG A 425 22.53 -1.42 -17.29
C ARG A 425 22.09 -2.54 -18.25
N ASP A 426 22.69 -3.72 -18.16
CA ASP A 426 22.24 -4.92 -18.86
C ASP A 426 21.14 -5.62 -18.05
N PHE A 427 19.95 -5.02 -18.06
CA PHE A 427 18.77 -5.56 -17.39
C PHE A 427 18.09 -6.66 -18.22
N TYR A 428 17.25 -7.46 -17.54
CA TYR A 428 16.28 -8.35 -18.21
C TYR A 428 15.42 -7.56 -19.21
N LYS A 429 15.22 -8.14 -20.40
CA LYS A 429 14.65 -7.44 -21.55
C LYS A 429 13.14 -7.33 -21.41
N TYR A 430 12.62 -6.10 -21.46
CA TYR A 430 11.17 -5.87 -21.46
C TYR A 430 10.52 -6.43 -22.72
N MET A 431 9.46 -7.21 -22.53
CA MET A 431 8.74 -7.95 -23.57
C MET A 431 7.33 -7.42 -23.82
N GLY A 432 6.61 -6.99 -22.79
CA GLY A 432 5.24 -6.50 -22.93
C GLY A 432 4.60 -6.13 -21.60
N LYS A 433 3.41 -5.52 -21.65
CA LYS A 433 2.62 -5.16 -20.46
C LYS A 433 1.14 -5.43 -20.65
N MET A 434 0.47 -5.70 -19.54
CA MET A 434 -0.97 -5.71 -19.42
C MET A 434 -1.42 -5.17 -18.06
N SER A 435 -2.71 -4.99 -17.89
CA SER A 435 -3.37 -4.48 -16.71
C SER A 435 -4.57 -5.34 -16.34
N GLN A 436 -4.77 -5.56 -15.05
CA GLN A 436 -5.90 -6.31 -14.51
C GLN A 436 -6.44 -5.58 -13.28
N LYS A 437 -7.74 -5.71 -13.01
CA LYS A 437 -8.33 -5.21 -11.76
C LYS A 437 -7.81 -6.01 -10.57
N GLN A 438 -7.81 -7.33 -10.71
CA GLN A 438 -7.40 -8.26 -9.64
C GLN A 438 -5.96 -8.73 -9.81
N LYS A 439 -5.35 -9.16 -8.70
CA LYS A 439 -4.02 -9.75 -8.70
C LYS A 439 -4.08 -11.17 -9.29
N PRO A 440 -3.26 -11.52 -10.29
CA PRO A 440 -3.22 -12.87 -10.83
C PRO A 440 -2.71 -13.88 -9.81
N LYS A 441 -3.21 -15.12 -9.91
CA LYS A 441 -2.81 -16.23 -9.02
C LYS A 441 -1.45 -16.79 -9.47
N LYS A 442 -0.70 -17.43 -8.56
CA LYS A 442 0.62 -18.00 -8.91
C LYS A 442 0.52 -19.03 -10.04
N GLN A 443 -0.46 -19.93 -9.97
CA GLN A 443 -0.72 -20.95 -10.98
C GLN A 443 -1.01 -20.34 -12.37
N GLU A 444 -1.69 -19.20 -12.39
CA GLU A 444 -2.00 -18.47 -13.61
C GLU A 444 -0.73 -17.87 -14.23
N ILE A 445 0.14 -17.26 -13.41
CA ILE A 445 1.45 -16.78 -13.85
C ILE A 445 2.31 -17.93 -14.39
N ASP A 446 2.34 -19.07 -13.70
CA ASP A 446 3.11 -20.24 -14.14
C ASP A 446 2.58 -20.75 -15.49
N GLN A 447 1.26 -20.80 -15.68
CA GLN A 447 0.64 -21.14 -16.97
C GLN A 447 1.01 -20.14 -18.06
N TRP A 448 1.01 -18.83 -17.77
CA TRP A 448 1.39 -17.80 -18.74
C TRP A 448 2.82 -17.98 -19.23
N LYS A 449 3.76 -18.32 -18.34
CA LYS A 449 5.15 -18.58 -18.73
C LYS A 449 5.26 -19.76 -19.70
N GLU A 450 4.47 -20.82 -19.50
CA GLU A 450 4.41 -21.97 -20.41
C GLU A 450 3.79 -21.61 -21.77
N GLU A 451 2.73 -20.79 -21.79
CA GLU A 451 2.13 -20.30 -23.02
C GLU A 451 3.10 -19.43 -23.83
N LEU A 452 3.83 -18.53 -23.16
CA LEU A 452 4.83 -17.66 -23.79
C LEU A 452 6.02 -18.45 -24.33
N ALA A 453 6.47 -19.50 -23.63
CA ALA A 453 7.52 -20.40 -24.11
C ALA A 453 7.11 -21.18 -25.37
N LYS A 454 5.82 -21.49 -25.53
CA LYS A 454 5.30 -22.07 -26.78
C LYS A 454 5.25 -21.05 -27.91
N ALA A 455 4.93 -19.80 -27.60
CA ALA A 455 4.85 -18.72 -28.59
C ALA A 455 6.23 -18.25 -29.08
N ILE A 456 7.26 -18.35 -28.23
CA ILE A 456 8.64 -17.96 -28.53
C ILE A 456 9.56 -19.18 -28.31
N PRO A 457 9.74 -20.05 -29.33
CA PRO A 457 10.43 -21.33 -29.18
C PRO A 457 11.90 -21.25 -28.73
N GLU A 458 12.55 -20.08 -28.87
CA GLU A 458 13.92 -19.85 -28.39
C GLU A 458 14.00 -19.69 -26.85
N LEU A 459 12.87 -19.51 -26.17
CA LEU A 459 12.78 -19.31 -24.72
C LEU A 459 12.04 -20.44 -24.02
N LYS A 460 12.48 -20.78 -22.81
CA LYS A 460 11.79 -21.68 -21.88
C LYS A 460 10.98 -20.88 -20.88
N ALA A 461 10.03 -21.52 -20.20
CA ALA A 461 9.19 -20.89 -19.19
C ALA A 461 10.03 -20.21 -18.07
N GLU A 462 11.17 -20.81 -17.69
CA GLU A 462 12.09 -20.27 -16.68
C GLU A 462 12.81 -18.96 -17.11
N HIS A 463 12.92 -18.71 -18.41
CA HIS A 463 13.51 -17.48 -18.96
C HIS A 463 12.57 -16.28 -18.84
N PHE A 464 11.27 -16.49 -18.61
CA PHE A 464 10.30 -15.41 -18.44
C PHE A 464 10.20 -14.97 -16.98
N GLU A 465 10.32 -13.67 -16.74
CA GLU A 465 10.00 -13.04 -15.46
C GLU A 465 8.72 -12.21 -15.61
N VAL A 466 7.70 -12.55 -14.82
CA VAL A 466 6.41 -11.86 -14.79
C VAL A 466 6.34 -11.04 -13.51
N VAL A 467 6.35 -9.72 -13.66
CA VAL A 467 6.36 -8.75 -12.58
C VAL A 467 4.95 -8.18 -12.41
N VAL A 468 4.36 -8.37 -11.22
CA VAL A 468 3.03 -7.85 -10.87
C VAL A 468 3.19 -6.66 -9.92
N SER A 469 2.80 -5.49 -10.39
CA SER A 469 2.90 -4.20 -9.70
C SER A 469 1.51 -3.68 -9.31
N PRO A 470 1.08 -3.84 -8.05
CA PRO A 470 -0.16 -3.24 -7.57
C PRO A 470 0.02 -1.73 -7.37
N VAL A 471 -0.96 -0.95 -7.81
CA VAL A 471 -1.09 0.47 -7.50
C VAL A 471 -2.45 0.66 -6.85
N ASP A 472 -2.47 1.12 -5.61
CA ASP A 472 -3.70 1.43 -4.89
C ASP A 472 -3.65 2.78 -4.19
N TYR A 473 -4.81 3.24 -3.73
CA TYR A 473 -4.98 4.46 -2.94
C TYR A 473 -4.82 4.23 -1.43
N GLY A 474 -4.14 3.14 -1.02
CA GLY A 474 -3.81 2.87 0.39
C GLY A 474 -4.65 1.78 1.05
N LYS A 475 -5.77 1.38 0.43
CA LYS A 475 -6.67 0.34 0.96
C LYS A 475 -7.19 -0.62 -0.10
N LYS A 476 -6.33 -1.03 -1.05
CA LYS A 476 -6.75 -1.90 -2.17
C LYS A 476 -7.96 -1.28 -2.87
N GLU A 477 -9.04 -2.05 -3.09
CA GLU A 477 -10.27 -1.61 -3.75
C GLU A 477 -11.15 -0.64 -2.92
N LYS A 478 -10.86 -0.44 -1.63
CA LYS A 478 -11.73 0.36 -0.74
C LYS A 478 -11.32 1.82 -0.72
N ASP A 479 -12.31 2.72 -0.62
CA ASP A 479 -12.06 4.13 -0.37
C ASP A 479 -11.24 4.29 0.93
N PRO A 480 -10.04 4.88 0.87
CA PRO A 480 -9.17 5.00 2.02
C PRO A 480 -9.77 5.87 3.14
N ILE A 481 -10.67 6.80 2.82
CA ILE A 481 -11.29 7.73 3.78
C ILE A 481 -12.57 7.15 4.43
N SER A 482 -13.12 6.06 3.90
CA SER A 482 -14.37 5.44 4.40
C SER A 482 -14.39 5.10 5.91
N LYS A 483 -13.20 4.90 6.51
CA LYS A 483 -13.03 4.59 7.94
C LYS A 483 -12.57 5.78 8.79
N VAL A 484 -12.51 6.98 8.22
CA VAL A 484 -12.10 8.20 8.90
C VAL A 484 -13.34 8.89 9.47
N TYR A 485 -13.23 9.36 10.71
CA TYR A 485 -14.23 10.18 11.36
C TYR A 485 -13.80 11.64 11.36
N PHE A 486 -14.79 12.51 11.21
CA PHE A 486 -14.63 13.95 11.12
C PHE A 486 -15.43 14.66 12.20
N TYR A 487 -15.05 15.89 12.55
CA TYR A 487 -15.83 16.77 13.43
C TYR A 487 -16.04 18.17 12.80
N SER A 488 -17.10 18.86 13.24
CA SER A 488 -17.51 20.17 12.71
C SER A 488 -17.11 21.33 13.62
N LYS A 489 -17.39 22.60 13.23
CA LYS A 489 -16.87 23.81 13.93
C LYS A 489 -17.72 24.15 15.11
N THR A 490 -18.99 23.83 14.94
CA THR A 490 -20.04 24.03 15.91
C THR A 490 -20.13 22.85 16.86
N GLU A 491 -19.75 21.64 16.41
CA GLU A 491 -19.84 20.42 17.21
C GLU A 491 -18.51 19.66 17.18
N HIS A 492 -17.65 19.93 18.17
CA HIS A 492 -16.30 19.37 18.26
C HIS A 492 -16.22 17.95 18.83
N ASP A 493 -17.27 17.51 19.53
CA ASP A 493 -17.33 16.21 20.21
C ASP A 493 -18.24 15.20 19.50
N LYS A 494 -18.87 15.58 18.37
CA LYS A 494 -19.76 14.71 17.60
C LYS A 494 -19.06 14.24 16.33
N PRO A 495 -18.44 13.05 16.33
CA PRO A 495 -17.79 12.52 15.15
C PRO A 495 -18.81 12.03 14.13
N PHE A 496 -18.54 12.25 12.85
CA PHE A 496 -19.35 11.77 11.74
C PHE A 496 -18.50 11.35 10.54
N LYS A 497 -19.07 10.55 9.63
CA LYS A 497 -18.41 10.17 8.38
C LYS A 497 -18.87 11.09 7.24
N ILE A 498 -17.96 11.35 6.31
CA ILE A 498 -18.26 12.09 5.08
C ILE A 498 -18.32 11.10 3.91
N PRO A 499 -19.49 10.87 3.29
CA PRO A 499 -19.59 10.01 2.11
C PRO A 499 -18.85 10.62 0.91
N LYS A 500 -18.15 9.80 0.12
CA LYS A 500 -17.42 10.21 -1.10
C LYS A 500 -18.24 11.13 -2.02
N GLY A 501 -19.51 10.79 -2.25
CA GLY A 501 -20.41 11.57 -3.11
C GLY A 501 -20.69 13.00 -2.62
N LYS A 502 -20.42 13.32 -1.36
CA LYS A 502 -20.51 14.67 -0.79
C LYS A 502 -19.20 15.45 -0.87
N VAL A 503 -18.08 14.81 -1.23
CA VAL A 503 -16.76 15.45 -1.30
C VAL A 503 -16.52 16.04 -2.68
N SER A 504 -16.47 15.19 -3.72
CA SER A 504 -16.31 15.63 -5.10
C SER A 504 -16.65 14.52 -6.09
N ARG A 505 -17.23 14.90 -7.24
CA ARG A 505 -17.46 13.99 -8.38
C ARG A 505 -16.19 13.67 -9.16
N LEU A 506 -15.09 14.38 -8.91
CA LEU A 506 -13.79 14.17 -9.57
C LEU A 506 -12.90 13.14 -8.86
N LEU A 507 -13.41 12.49 -7.80
CA LEU A 507 -12.66 11.47 -7.07
C LEU A 507 -12.69 10.12 -7.82
N PRO A 508 -11.59 9.33 -7.79
CA PRO A 508 -11.48 8.06 -8.52
C PRO A 508 -12.61 7.08 -8.16
N GLU A 509 -13.27 6.49 -9.16
CA GLU A 509 -14.28 5.44 -8.96
C GLU A 509 -13.67 4.13 -8.47
N GLN A 510 -12.49 3.80 -9.00
CA GLN A 510 -11.69 2.65 -8.61
C GLN A 510 -10.45 3.12 -7.84
N PHE A 511 -10.05 2.35 -6.84
CA PHE A 511 -8.95 2.69 -5.93
C PHE A 511 -7.74 1.78 -6.07
N SER A 512 -7.78 0.79 -6.97
CA SER A 512 -6.70 -0.18 -7.16
C SER A 512 -6.67 -0.73 -8.59
N GLU A 513 -5.46 -0.95 -9.10
CA GLU A 513 -5.17 -1.54 -10.40
C GLU A 513 -3.86 -2.35 -10.31
N HIS A 514 -3.71 -3.39 -11.13
CA HIS A 514 -2.50 -4.22 -11.18
C HIS A 514 -1.86 -4.14 -12.57
N PHE A 515 -0.63 -3.64 -12.64
CA PHE A 515 0.18 -3.68 -13.85
C PHE A 515 1.02 -4.95 -13.88
N ILE A 516 0.93 -5.70 -14.97
CA ILE A 516 1.69 -6.92 -15.19
C ILE A 516 2.68 -6.63 -16.32
N ARG A 517 3.95 -6.92 -16.08
CA ARG A 517 5.03 -6.70 -17.05
C ARG A 517 5.81 -7.97 -17.23
N ILE A 518 6.12 -8.28 -18.48
CA ILE A 518 6.81 -9.50 -18.87
C ILE A 518 8.22 -9.11 -19.30
N TYR A 519 9.20 -9.87 -18.81
CA TYR A 519 10.60 -9.70 -19.15
C TYR A 519 11.23 -11.04 -19.53
N SER A 520 12.26 -10.99 -20.38
CA SER A 520 13.13 -12.12 -20.68
C SER A 520 14.45 -11.97 -19.92
N LYS A 521 14.88 -13.05 -19.25
CA LYS A 521 16.20 -13.15 -18.61
C LYS A 521 17.32 -13.39 -19.62
N GLU A 522 16.97 -14.01 -20.75
CA GLU A 522 17.90 -14.33 -21.83
C GLU A 522 17.85 -13.30 -22.95
N ASN A 523 18.96 -13.22 -23.69
CA ASN A 523 19.00 -12.47 -24.94
C ASN A 523 18.22 -13.21 -26.02
N ILE A 524 17.52 -12.43 -26.84
CA ILE A 524 16.60 -12.90 -27.88
C ILE A 524 17.18 -12.46 -29.21
N THR A 525 17.21 -13.35 -30.20
CA THR A 525 17.83 -13.06 -31.50
C THR A 525 17.06 -11.95 -32.23
N ASN A 526 15.73 -12.03 -32.21
CA ASN A 526 14.83 -11.01 -32.75
C ASN A 526 13.89 -10.49 -31.67
N LEU A 527 14.40 -9.54 -30.87
CA LEU A 527 13.69 -8.95 -29.75
C LEU A 527 12.39 -8.24 -30.17
N GLU A 528 12.33 -7.67 -31.37
CA GLU A 528 11.16 -6.90 -31.82
C GLU A 528 9.98 -7.81 -32.18
N ASP A 529 10.23 -8.90 -32.91
CA ASP A 529 9.18 -9.88 -33.22
C ASP A 529 8.67 -10.56 -31.95
N ALA A 530 9.59 -10.90 -31.04
CA ALA A 530 9.23 -11.46 -29.75
C ALA A 530 8.39 -10.49 -28.92
N ARG A 531 8.69 -9.18 -28.93
CA ARG A 531 7.85 -8.15 -28.28
C ARG A 531 6.48 -8.04 -28.91
N ASN A 532 6.39 -7.98 -30.23
CA ASN A 532 5.11 -7.93 -30.94
C ASN A 532 4.23 -9.14 -30.61
N CYS A 533 4.84 -10.33 -30.52
CA CYS A 533 4.14 -11.55 -30.10
C CYS A 533 3.60 -11.44 -28.67
N VAL A 534 4.43 -10.99 -27.71
CA VAL A 534 4.02 -10.82 -26.31
C VAL A 534 2.97 -9.72 -26.15
N ASP A 535 3.06 -8.62 -26.90
CA ASP A 535 2.09 -7.52 -26.85
C ASP A 535 0.71 -7.96 -27.38
N LEU A 536 0.68 -8.75 -28.46
CA LEU A 536 -0.56 -9.37 -28.95
C LEU A 536 -1.14 -10.34 -27.92
N TRP A 537 -0.29 -11.18 -27.32
CA TRP A 537 -0.71 -12.09 -26.24
C TRP A 537 -1.26 -11.31 -25.04
N CYS A 538 -0.62 -10.21 -24.63
CA CYS A 538 -1.08 -9.35 -23.54
C CYS A 538 -2.46 -8.76 -23.82
N LYS A 539 -2.68 -8.20 -25.02
CA LYS A 539 -3.99 -7.68 -25.43
C LYS A 539 -5.07 -8.75 -25.40
N GLU A 540 -4.74 -9.96 -25.88
CA GLU A 540 -5.66 -11.10 -25.84
C GLU A 540 -6.05 -11.46 -24.39
N LYS A 541 -5.09 -11.48 -23.46
CA LYS A 541 -5.36 -11.76 -22.04
C LYS A 541 -6.17 -10.67 -21.35
N GLU A 542 -5.88 -9.39 -21.59
CA GLU A 542 -6.68 -8.28 -21.04
C GLU A 542 -8.15 -8.39 -21.48
N MET A 543 -8.35 -8.65 -22.77
CA MET A 543 -9.65 -8.83 -23.38
C MET A 543 -10.41 -10.02 -22.75
N ILE A 544 -9.75 -11.17 -22.60
CA ILE A 544 -10.33 -12.35 -21.94
C ILE A 544 -10.75 -12.01 -20.51
N CYS A 545 -9.88 -11.35 -19.73
CA CYS A 545 -10.19 -10.97 -18.36
C CYS A 545 -11.39 -10.03 -18.27
N GLN A 546 -11.45 -9.01 -19.12
CA GLN A 546 -12.58 -8.10 -19.19
C GLN A 546 -13.88 -8.85 -19.49
N TRP A 547 -13.87 -9.79 -20.44
CA TRP A 547 -15.08 -10.55 -20.79
C TRP A 547 -15.55 -11.47 -19.66
N LYS A 548 -14.63 -12.09 -18.91
CA LYS A 548 -15.00 -12.90 -17.75
C LYS A 548 -15.70 -12.06 -16.67
N GLU A 549 -15.25 -10.84 -16.44
CA GLU A 549 -15.90 -9.91 -15.49
C GLU A 549 -17.29 -9.50 -15.97
N GLU A 550 -17.41 -9.07 -17.23
CA GLU A 550 -18.69 -8.66 -17.79
C GLU A 550 -19.70 -9.82 -17.86
N LEU A 551 -19.23 -11.05 -18.10
CA LEU A 551 -20.03 -12.26 -18.01
C LEU A 551 -20.48 -12.51 -16.57
N ALA A 552 -19.60 -12.42 -15.58
CA ALA A 552 -19.98 -12.57 -14.18
C ALA A 552 -21.05 -11.55 -13.74
N GLU A 553 -20.95 -10.29 -14.20
CA GLU A 553 -21.97 -9.25 -13.95
C GLU A 553 -23.30 -9.46 -14.69
N ALA A 554 -23.29 -10.22 -15.79
CA ALA A 554 -24.49 -10.50 -16.57
C ALA A 554 -25.31 -11.67 -16.00
N PHE A 555 -24.68 -12.58 -15.26
CA PHE A 555 -25.30 -13.73 -14.61
C PHE A 555 -25.79 -13.38 -13.18
N PRO A 556 -26.82 -14.06 -12.64
CA PRO A 556 -27.43 -13.71 -11.35
C PRO A 556 -26.50 -14.01 -10.15
N ASP A 557 -26.88 -13.55 -8.95
CA ASP A 557 -26.05 -13.58 -7.74
C ASP A 557 -25.40 -14.97 -7.48
N GLY A 558 -24.06 -15.00 -7.45
CA GLY A 558 -23.27 -16.17 -7.07
C GLY A 558 -22.30 -16.72 -8.13
N PHE A 559 -22.26 -16.14 -9.34
CA PHE A 559 -21.22 -16.43 -10.33
C PHE A 559 -20.02 -15.51 -10.17
N THR A 560 -18.82 -16.05 -10.36
CA THR A 560 -17.58 -15.27 -10.37
C THR A 560 -16.88 -15.39 -11.72
N PRO A 561 -15.93 -14.48 -12.04
CA PRO A 561 -15.17 -14.58 -13.29
C PRO A 561 -14.47 -15.94 -13.48
N GLU A 562 -14.15 -16.66 -12.40
CA GLU A 562 -13.58 -18.00 -12.44
C GLU A 562 -14.52 -19.10 -12.94
N ASP A 563 -15.84 -18.89 -12.89
CA ASP A 563 -16.81 -19.85 -13.44
C ASP A 563 -16.78 -19.89 -14.97
N PHE A 564 -16.11 -18.93 -15.61
CA PHE A 564 -16.01 -18.79 -17.06
C PHE A 564 -14.58 -19.07 -17.54
N LYS A 565 -14.44 -20.05 -18.43
CA LYS A 565 -13.22 -20.28 -19.20
C LYS A 565 -13.44 -19.78 -20.63
N ILE A 566 -12.51 -18.99 -21.14
CA ILE A 566 -12.58 -18.45 -22.50
C ILE A 566 -11.35 -18.94 -23.26
N GLU A 567 -11.57 -19.58 -24.40
CA GLU A 567 -10.53 -20.00 -25.34
C GLU A 567 -10.63 -19.13 -26.60
N VAL A 568 -9.49 -18.62 -27.04
CA VAL A 568 -9.35 -17.86 -28.27
C VAL A 568 -8.72 -18.76 -29.33
N ILE A 569 -9.33 -18.78 -30.51
CA ILE A 569 -8.92 -19.58 -31.66
C ILE A 569 -8.71 -18.61 -32.81
N HIS A 570 -7.51 -18.61 -33.37
CA HIS A 570 -7.18 -17.80 -34.54
C HIS A 570 -7.59 -18.59 -35.79
N ASP A 571 -8.74 -18.23 -36.37
CA ASP A 571 -9.28 -18.85 -37.58
C ASP A 571 -10.06 -17.86 -38.47
N ALA A 572 -10.10 -18.14 -39.77
CA ALA A 572 -10.77 -17.27 -40.75
C ALA A 572 -12.32 -17.25 -40.64
N ASN A 573 -12.90 -18.03 -39.72
CA ASN A 573 -14.35 -18.17 -39.62
C ASN A 573 -14.99 -17.14 -38.67
N SER A 574 -14.22 -16.59 -37.72
CA SER A 574 -14.61 -15.53 -36.77
C SER A 574 -16.01 -15.72 -36.15
N LYS A 575 -16.12 -16.62 -35.17
CA LYS A 575 -17.39 -16.97 -34.49
C LYS A 575 -17.23 -17.05 -32.97
N VAL A 576 -18.33 -16.92 -32.22
CA VAL A 576 -18.32 -17.13 -30.76
C VAL A 576 -19.26 -18.26 -30.40
N ASP A 577 -18.70 -19.32 -29.83
CA ASP A 577 -19.42 -20.52 -29.39
C ASP A 577 -19.48 -20.55 -27.85
N PHE A 578 -20.67 -20.78 -27.29
CA PHE A 578 -20.85 -20.92 -25.84
C PHE A 578 -21.11 -22.37 -25.47
N TYR A 579 -20.32 -22.92 -24.55
CA TYR A 579 -20.40 -24.28 -24.07
C TYR A 579 -20.80 -24.29 -22.59
N ILE A 580 -21.66 -25.23 -22.22
CA ILE A 580 -22.01 -25.49 -20.81
C ILE A 580 -21.39 -26.82 -20.43
N ARG A 581 -20.74 -26.90 -19.26
CA ARG A 581 -20.03 -28.12 -18.81
C ARG A 581 -20.86 -29.41 -18.85
N SER A 582 -22.18 -29.33 -18.66
CA SER A 582 -23.09 -30.49 -18.74
C SER A 582 -23.35 -30.98 -20.17
N LYS A 583 -22.95 -30.22 -21.20
CA LYS A 583 -23.05 -30.53 -22.63
C LYS A 583 -21.81 -29.98 -23.39
N PRO A 584 -20.63 -30.59 -23.24
CA PRO A 584 -19.39 -30.08 -23.82
C PRO A 584 -19.35 -30.12 -25.35
N ASP A 585 -20.13 -30.99 -25.99
CA ASP A 585 -20.13 -31.20 -27.44
C ASP A 585 -21.27 -30.47 -28.19
N GLU A 586 -22.22 -29.87 -27.46
CA GLU A 586 -23.33 -29.10 -28.02
C GLU A 586 -23.22 -27.63 -27.60
N PRO A 587 -22.60 -26.75 -28.42
CA PRO A 587 -22.60 -25.33 -28.11
C PRO A 587 -24.04 -24.79 -28.11
N LEU A 588 -24.34 -23.91 -27.16
CA LEU A 588 -25.47 -23.01 -27.27
C LEU A 588 -25.30 -22.22 -28.56
N ASN A 589 -26.10 -22.55 -29.57
CA ASN A 589 -26.09 -21.86 -30.85
C ASN A 589 -26.57 -20.42 -30.64
N VAL A 590 -25.61 -19.51 -30.48
CA VAL A 590 -25.81 -18.06 -30.52
C VAL A 590 -25.51 -17.63 -31.95
N PRO A 591 -26.49 -17.05 -32.68
CA PRO A 591 -26.29 -16.66 -34.07
C PRO A 591 -25.05 -15.77 -34.25
N LYS A 592 -24.24 -16.04 -35.31
CA LYS A 592 -22.95 -15.38 -35.59
C LYS A 592 -23.06 -13.85 -35.62
N ASP A 593 -24.19 -13.35 -36.10
CA ASP A 593 -24.59 -11.94 -36.14
C ASP A 593 -24.69 -11.28 -34.75
N ARG A 594 -25.07 -12.03 -33.70
CA ARG A 594 -25.18 -11.51 -32.32
C ARG A 594 -23.84 -11.35 -31.61
N VAL A 595 -22.82 -12.06 -32.09
CA VAL A 595 -21.51 -12.16 -31.43
C VAL A 595 -20.38 -11.48 -32.20
N SER A 596 -20.62 -11.10 -33.45
CA SER A 596 -19.66 -10.38 -34.30
C SER A 596 -19.09 -9.10 -33.67
N TRP A 597 -19.91 -8.36 -32.89
CA TRP A 597 -19.51 -7.16 -32.14
C TRP A 597 -18.58 -7.44 -30.95
N LEU A 598 -18.45 -8.69 -30.53
CA LEU A 598 -17.58 -9.05 -29.42
C LEU A 598 -16.12 -9.11 -29.85
N ILE A 599 -15.86 -9.42 -31.12
CA ILE A 599 -14.52 -9.57 -31.69
C ILE A 599 -13.94 -8.17 -31.96
N PRO A 600 -12.82 -7.79 -31.33
CA PRO A 600 -12.23 -6.49 -31.58
C PRO A 600 -11.76 -6.33 -33.03
N VAL A 601 -11.81 -5.12 -33.54
CA VAL A 601 -11.35 -4.77 -34.90
C VAL A 601 -9.89 -5.16 -35.12
N ASP A 602 -9.08 -5.12 -34.06
CA ASP A 602 -7.66 -5.51 -34.07
C ASP A 602 -7.45 -7.02 -34.31
N PHE A 603 -8.50 -7.85 -34.21
CA PHE A 603 -8.43 -9.30 -34.36
C PHE A 603 -9.54 -9.83 -35.30
N PRO A 604 -9.45 -9.54 -36.62
CA PRO A 604 -10.52 -9.84 -37.57
C PRO A 604 -10.77 -11.35 -37.79
N GLU A 605 -9.78 -12.21 -37.49
CA GLU A 605 -9.79 -13.66 -37.68
C GLU A 605 -9.82 -14.43 -36.33
N LEU A 606 -10.74 -14.03 -35.45
CA LEU A 606 -10.79 -14.55 -34.08
C LEU A 606 -12.11 -15.25 -33.79
N SER A 607 -12.02 -16.54 -33.47
CA SER A 607 -13.10 -17.35 -32.93
C SER A 607 -12.95 -17.54 -31.42
N ILE A 608 -14.04 -17.45 -30.68
CA ILE A 608 -14.04 -17.47 -29.21
C ILE A 608 -14.89 -18.64 -28.73
N ARG A 609 -14.40 -19.42 -27.78
CA ARG A 609 -15.19 -20.45 -27.08
C ARG A 609 -15.30 -20.08 -25.61
N VAL A 610 -16.53 -19.93 -25.11
CA VAL A 610 -16.80 -19.61 -23.71
C VAL A 610 -17.39 -20.85 -23.03
N TYR A 611 -16.72 -21.38 -22.02
CA TYR A 611 -17.15 -22.52 -21.23
C TYR A 611 -17.63 -22.05 -19.86
N LEU A 612 -18.86 -22.43 -19.49
CA LEU A 612 -19.37 -22.27 -18.12
C LEU A 612 -19.05 -23.53 -17.31
N GLU A 613 -18.16 -23.42 -16.32
CA GLU A 613 -17.59 -24.55 -15.58
C GLU A 613 -18.33 -24.91 -14.27
N ASN A 614 -19.31 -24.12 -13.84
CA ASN A 614 -20.02 -24.31 -12.58
C ASN A 614 -20.88 -25.59 -12.57
N ASN A 615 -20.75 -26.43 -11.52
CA ASN A 615 -21.42 -27.73 -11.37
C ASN A 615 -22.93 -27.65 -11.05
N LYS A 616 -23.50 -26.46 -10.84
CA LYS A 616 -24.89 -26.30 -10.40
C LYS A 616 -25.97 -26.43 -11.49
N THR A 617 -25.60 -26.68 -12.75
CA THR A 617 -26.53 -26.50 -13.89
C THR A 617 -27.37 -27.72 -14.24
N SER A 618 -28.68 -27.66 -13.98
CA SER A 618 -29.72 -28.50 -14.62
C SER A 618 -30.06 -28.00 -16.03
N LEU A 619 -30.89 -28.74 -16.77
CA LEU A 619 -31.38 -28.38 -18.12
C LEU A 619 -32.11 -27.02 -18.18
N GLU A 620 -32.65 -26.54 -17.06
CA GLU A 620 -33.31 -25.23 -16.94
C GLU A 620 -32.30 -24.07 -16.88
N ALA A 621 -31.15 -24.26 -16.24
CA ALA A 621 -30.09 -23.24 -16.19
C ALA A 621 -29.46 -22.97 -17.57
N ALA A 622 -29.47 -23.94 -18.49
CA ALA A 622 -29.02 -23.75 -19.87
C ALA A 622 -29.95 -22.82 -20.67
N LYS A 623 -31.25 -22.79 -20.37
CA LYS A 623 -32.21 -21.87 -20.99
C LYS A 623 -31.99 -20.44 -20.51
N ASP A 624 -31.66 -20.26 -19.23
CA ASP A 624 -31.35 -18.95 -18.65
C ASP A 624 -29.95 -18.45 -19.07
N ALA A 625 -28.96 -19.34 -19.21
CA ALA A 625 -27.62 -18.98 -19.68
C ALA A 625 -27.66 -18.26 -21.04
N LYS A 626 -28.49 -18.74 -21.98
CA LYS A 626 -28.70 -18.07 -23.28
C LYS A 626 -29.21 -16.64 -23.12
N ARG A 627 -30.16 -16.41 -22.20
CA ARG A 627 -30.70 -15.08 -21.90
C ARG A 627 -29.66 -14.15 -21.28
N HIS A 628 -28.81 -14.66 -20.39
CA HIS A 628 -27.73 -13.87 -19.78
C HIS A 628 -26.62 -13.53 -20.77
N ILE A 629 -26.29 -14.45 -21.68
CA ILE A 629 -25.37 -14.21 -22.80
C ILE A 629 -25.92 -13.12 -23.74
N ASP A 630 -27.21 -13.21 -24.10
CA ASP A 630 -27.89 -12.19 -24.91
C ASP A 630 -27.86 -10.81 -24.20
N LEU A 631 -28.06 -10.79 -22.87
CA LEU A 631 -27.98 -9.58 -22.05
C LEU A 631 -26.56 -8.99 -22.03
N TRP A 632 -25.53 -9.83 -21.90
CA TRP A 632 -24.12 -9.42 -21.96
C TRP A 632 -23.79 -8.76 -23.31
N CYS A 633 -24.14 -9.43 -24.42
CA CYS A 633 -23.93 -8.90 -25.77
C CYS A 633 -24.64 -7.55 -25.96
N THR A 634 -25.88 -7.44 -25.49
CA THR A 634 -26.68 -6.21 -25.57
C THR A 634 -26.05 -5.08 -24.74
N LYS A 635 -25.62 -5.35 -23.50
CA LYS A 635 -24.97 -4.36 -22.63
C LYS A 635 -23.67 -3.84 -23.24
N LYS A 636 -22.84 -4.72 -23.82
CA LYS A 636 -21.56 -4.35 -24.44
C LYS A 636 -21.77 -3.50 -25.70
N MET A 637 -22.71 -3.89 -26.55
CA MET A 637 -23.12 -3.09 -27.72
C MET A 637 -23.62 -1.69 -27.31
N ILE A 638 -24.48 -1.61 -26.28
CA ILE A 638 -24.95 -0.33 -25.74
C ILE A 638 -23.79 0.54 -25.25
N ARG A 639 -22.83 -0.05 -24.52
CA ARG A 639 -21.66 0.67 -24.03
C ARG A 639 -20.83 1.26 -25.17
N GLN A 640 -20.55 0.47 -26.20
CA GLN A 640 -19.85 0.93 -27.39
C GLN A 640 -20.59 2.09 -28.06
N TRP A 641 -21.92 2.01 -28.21
CA TRP A 641 -22.69 3.14 -28.76
C TRP A 641 -22.57 4.40 -27.93
N LYS A 642 -22.59 4.31 -26.59
CA LYS A 642 -22.42 5.47 -25.72
C LYS A 642 -21.04 6.12 -25.88
N GLU A 643 -19.99 5.31 -25.98
CA GLU A 643 -18.61 5.76 -26.20
C GLU A 643 -18.48 6.50 -27.54
N GLU A 644 -18.98 5.90 -28.62
CA GLU A 644 -18.93 6.51 -29.95
C GLU A 644 -19.80 7.76 -30.06
N LEU A 645 -20.96 7.79 -29.39
CA LEU A 645 -21.82 8.98 -29.32
C LEU A 645 -21.16 10.12 -28.55
N ALA A 646 -20.46 9.82 -27.45
CA ALA A 646 -19.71 10.80 -26.69
C ALA A 646 -18.55 11.38 -27.50
N GLU A 647 -17.82 10.55 -28.25
CA GLU A 647 -16.74 11.01 -29.15
C GLU A 647 -17.28 11.84 -30.32
N ALA A 648 -18.44 11.48 -30.85
CA ALA A 648 -19.06 12.19 -31.96
C ALA A 648 -19.57 13.59 -31.59
N ILE A 649 -19.83 13.88 -30.30
CA ILE A 649 -20.40 15.16 -29.86
C ILE A 649 -19.33 15.97 -29.10
N PRO A 650 -18.78 17.05 -29.71
CA PRO A 650 -17.61 17.77 -29.18
C PRO A 650 -17.79 18.51 -27.82
N ASP A 651 -19.00 18.53 -27.27
CA ASP A 651 -19.41 19.38 -26.13
C ASP A 651 -19.06 18.81 -24.74
N ARG A 652 -17.86 18.23 -24.57
CA ARG A 652 -17.41 17.61 -23.30
C ARG A 652 -18.41 16.59 -22.71
N LEU A 653 -19.20 15.94 -23.57
CA LEU A 653 -20.10 14.87 -23.14
C LEU A 653 -19.27 13.61 -22.83
N THR A 654 -19.70 12.86 -21.83
CA THR A 654 -19.13 11.55 -21.52
C THR A 654 -20.14 10.44 -21.79
N PRO A 655 -19.73 9.17 -21.90
CA PRO A 655 -20.66 8.05 -22.11
C PRO A 655 -21.79 7.99 -21.06
N GLU A 656 -21.56 8.48 -19.84
CA GLU A 656 -22.51 8.53 -18.73
C GLU A 656 -23.64 9.54 -18.96
N ASP A 657 -23.42 10.55 -19.82
CA ASP A 657 -24.46 11.49 -20.22
C ASP A 657 -25.53 10.82 -21.09
N PHE A 658 -25.26 9.63 -21.62
CA PHE A 658 -26.20 8.87 -22.43
C PHE A 658 -26.83 7.71 -21.64
N GLU A 659 -28.14 7.59 -21.72
CA GLU A 659 -28.90 6.43 -21.27
C GLU A 659 -29.57 5.78 -22.47
N VAL A 660 -29.20 4.54 -22.76
CA VAL A 660 -29.73 3.80 -23.91
C VAL A 660 -30.59 2.68 -23.36
N VAL A 661 -31.86 2.68 -23.73
CA VAL A 661 -32.86 1.70 -23.32
C VAL A 661 -33.28 0.92 -24.55
N VAL A 662 -33.02 -0.39 -24.54
CA VAL A 662 -33.47 -1.31 -25.58
C VAL A 662 -34.70 -2.04 -25.05
N SER A 663 -35.87 -1.76 -25.63
CA SER A 663 -37.16 -2.31 -25.18
C SER A 663 -37.65 -3.35 -26.18
N THR A 664 -38.05 -4.55 -25.73
CA THR A 664 -38.79 -5.53 -26.54
C THR A 664 -40.29 -5.28 -26.47
N VAL A 665 -41.00 -5.39 -27.59
CA VAL A 665 -42.47 -5.53 -27.56
C VAL A 665 -42.82 -7.01 -27.75
N ASP A 666 -43.36 -7.60 -26.69
CA ASP A 666 -43.82 -9.00 -26.71
C ASP A 666 -45.15 -9.09 -27.46
N SER A 667 -45.12 -9.70 -28.64
CA SER A 667 -46.22 -9.65 -29.61
C SER A 667 -47.32 -10.66 -29.27
N LYS A 668 -48.27 -10.28 -28.41
CA LYS A 668 -49.61 -10.91 -28.41
C LYS A 668 -50.67 -10.13 -29.21
N LYS A 669 -50.28 -9.04 -29.88
CA LYS A 669 -51.11 -8.37 -30.88
C LYS A 669 -50.32 -8.21 -32.17
N ARG A 670 -50.69 -8.96 -33.21
CA ARG A 670 -50.23 -8.76 -34.58
C ARG A 670 -50.84 -7.46 -35.10
N ASN A 671 -49.99 -6.48 -35.40
CA ASN A 671 -50.20 -5.54 -36.50
C ASN A 671 -48.86 -5.48 -37.27
N GLU A 672 -48.94 -5.47 -38.60
CA GLU A 672 -47.80 -5.56 -39.52
C GLU A 672 -46.91 -4.30 -39.58
N ASP A 673 -47.09 -3.34 -38.67
CA ASP A 673 -46.37 -2.05 -38.65
C ASP A 673 -45.42 -1.82 -37.46
N ASP A 674 -45.21 -2.81 -36.58
CA ASP A 674 -44.21 -2.70 -35.49
C ASP A 674 -42.79 -2.92 -36.02
N LYS A 675 -42.28 -1.94 -36.78
CA LYS A 675 -40.88 -1.87 -37.24
C LYS A 675 -39.98 -1.29 -36.14
N SER A 676 -38.76 -1.83 -35.98
CA SER A 676 -37.75 -1.31 -35.04
C SER A 676 -37.47 0.19 -35.27
N GLN A 677 -37.50 1.00 -34.23
CA GLN A 677 -37.29 2.45 -34.30
C GLN A 677 -36.32 2.92 -33.22
N VAL A 678 -35.49 3.91 -33.56
CA VAL A 678 -34.60 4.58 -32.61
C VAL A 678 -35.17 5.95 -32.28
N TYR A 679 -35.37 6.21 -31.00
CA TYR A 679 -35.88 7.46 -30.48
C TYR A 679 -34.81 8.15 -29.66
N PHE A 680 -34.60 9.43 -29.92
CA PHE A 680 -33.72 10.26 -29.10
C PHE A 680 -34.56 11.23 -28.27
N TYR A 681 -34.24 11.32 -26.99
CA TYR A 681 -34.93 12.15 -26.01
C TYR A 681 -33.93 13.07 -25.31
N SER A 682 -34.36 14.31 -25.07
CA SER A 682 -33.70 15.19 -24.09
C SER A 682 -34.38 15.03 -22.74
N LYS A 683 -33.61 15.01 -21.65
CA LYS A 683 -34.18 15.01 -20.29
C LYS A 683 -34.99 16.28 -19.98
N THR A 684 -34.66 17.41 -20.63
CA THR A 684 -35.40 18.67 -20.46
C THR A 684 -36.72 18.70 -21.23
N GLU A 685 -36.83 17.90 -22.30
CA GLU A 685 -38.02 17.82 -23.13
C GLU A 685 -38.37 16.35 -23.42
N PRO A 686 -38.72 15.53 -22.41
CA PRO A 686 -38.91 14.08 -22.58
C PRO A 686 -40.10 13.71 -23.48
N HIS A 687 -40.98 14.67 -23.75
CA HIS A 687 -42.11 14.56 -24.67
C HIS A 687 -41.73 14.90 -26.12
N LYS A 688 -40.59 15.58 -26.33
CA LYS A 688 -40.04 15.82 -27.67
C LYS A 688 -39.00 14.75 -27.95
N SER A 689 -39.37 13.85 -28.84
CA SER A 689 -38.46 12.85 -29.39
C SER A 689 -38.36 13.03 -30.88
N PHE A 690 -37.20 12.71 -31.44
CA PHE A 690 -37.11 12.50 -32.87
C PHE A 690 -36.87 11.02 -33.16
N ASN A 691 -37.61 10.53 -34.13
CA ASN A 691 -37.64 9.14 -34.55
C ASN A 691 -36.75 8.99 -35.79
N ILE A 692 -35.80 8.05 -35.72
CA ILE A 692 -35.06 7.62 -36.89
C ILE A 692 -35.67 6.29 -37.36
N HIS A 693 -36.24 6.33 -38.57
CA HIS A 693 -36.91 5.18 -39.17
C HIS A 693 -35.93 4.02 -39.41
N ARG A 694 -36.43 2.78 -39.29
CA ARG A 694 -35.63 1.55 -39.39
C ARG A 694 -34.63 1.56 -40.54
N ASP A 695 -35.06 1.95 -41.74
CA ASP A 695 -34.24 1.83 -42.96
C ASP A 695 -32.95 2.67 -42.93
N LYS A 696 -32.86 3.63 -42.00
CA LYS A 696 -31.72 4.52 -41.78
C LYS A 696 -30.74 4.00 -40.72
N VAL A 697 -31.22 3.14 -39.83
CA VAL A 697 -30.51 2.59 -38.65
C VAL A 697 -30.56 1.06 -38.61
N SER A 698 -31.00 0.41 -39.68
CA SER A 698 -31.15 -1.05 -39.77
C SER A 698 -29.82 -1.79 -39.69
N TRP A 699 -28.72 -1.12 -40.01
CA TRP A 699 -27.36 -1.63 -39.82
C TRP A 699 -26.87 -1.47 -38.37
N LEU A 700 -27.46 -0.55 -37.58
CA LEU A 700 -27.25 -0.45 -36.13
C LEU A 700 -28.03 -1.52 -35.37
N ILE A 701 -29.18 -1.92 -35.91
CA ILE A 701 -30.09 -2.88 -35.27
C ILE A 701 -30.01 -4.19 -36.06
N PRO A 702 -29.27 -5.22 -35.60
CA PRO A 702 -29.12 -6.45 -36.37
C PRO A 702 -30.49 -7.03 -36.77
N GLU A 703 -30.62 -7.56 -37.99
CA GLU A 703 -31.91 -7.92 -38.62
C GLU A 703 -32.81 -8.83 -37.75
N HIS A 704 -32.21 -9.54 -36.81
CA HIS A 704 -32.82 -10.54 -35.95
C HIS A 704 -33.26 -10.01 -34.56
N PHE A 705 -33.00 -8.72 -34.25
CA PHE A 705 -33.63 -7.96 -33.16
C PHE A 705 -34.99 -7.40 -33.60
N SER A 706 -35.82 -8.23 -34.23
CA SER A 706 -36.96 -7.81 -35.05
C SER A 706 -38.14 -7.18 -34.31
N LYS A 707 -38.04 -6.93 -32.98
CA LYS A 707 -39.08 -6.30 -32.15
C LYS A 707 -38.51 -5.40 -31.06
N HIS A 708 -37.57 -4.51 -31.39
CA HIS A 708 -36.95 -3.62 -30.41
C HIS A 708 -37.08 -2.14 -30.72
N PHE A 709 -37.38 -1.36 -29.69
CA PHE A 709 -37.29 0.09 -29.68
C PHE A 709 -36.04 0.49 -28.92
N ILE A 710 -35.16 1.27 -29.55
CA ILE A 710 -33.99 1.83 -28.91
C ILE A 710 -34.32 3.26 -28.53
N ARG A 711 -34.21 3.60 -27.26
CA ARG A 711 -34.40 4.96 -26.77
C ARG A 711 -33.08 5.46 -26.21
N VAL A 712 -32.56 6.54 -26.77
CA VAL A 712 -31.34 7.20 -26.29
C VAL A 712 -31.75 8.49 -25.60
N TYR A 713 -31.42 8.62 -24.33
CA TYR A 713 -31.68 9.78 -23.49
C TYR A 713 -30.38 10.51 -23.24
N LEU A 714 -30.36 11.81 -23.52
CA LEU A 714 -29.27 12.70 -23.10
C LEU A 714 -29.61 13.30 -21.73
N LYS A 715 -28.75 13.04 -20.74
CA LYS A 715 -28.87 13.51 -19.35
C LYS A 715 -28.35 14.93 -19.14
N ASN A 716 -27.58 15.46 -20.09
CA ASN A 716 -26.99 16.79 -20.03
C ASN A 716 -27.96 17.87 -20.56
N ASN A 717 -28.02 19.02 -19.89
CA ASN A 717 -28.88 20.16 -20.22
C ASN A 717 -28.15 21.28 -21.00
N LYS A 718 -26.87 21.09 -21.35
CA LYS A 718 -26.01 22.16 -21.88
C LYS A 718 -25.95 22.25 -23.42
N THR A 719 -26.42 21.24 -24.14
CA THR A 719 -26.35 21.19 -25.61
C THR A 719 -27.74 21.18 -26.21
N SER A 720 -27.96 21.90 -27.31
CA SER A 720 -29.26 21.97 -27.98
C SER A 720 -29.63 20.60 -28.59
N LEU A 721 -30.92 20.24 -28.54
CA LEU A 721 -31.42 18.99 -29.14
C LEU A 721 -31.08 18.88 -30.65
N GLU A 722 -31.02 20.02 -31.35
CA GLU A 722 -30.76 20.09 -32.78
C GLU A 722 -29.26 19.84 -33.10
N ASP A 723 -28.34 20.30 -32.25
CA ASP A 723 -26.92 20.03 -32.40
C ASP A 723 -26.58 18.56 -32.14
N VAL A 724 -27.18 17.99 -31.10
CA VAL A 724 -27.09 16.55 -30.79
C VAL A 724 -27.63 15.73 -31.98
N LYS A 725 -28.78 16.12 -32.53
CA LYS A 725 -29.38 15.49 -33.71
C LYS A 725 -28.46 15.55 -34.94
N ASN A 726 -27.81 16.68 -35.20
CA ASN A 726 -26.86 16.82 -36.30
C ASN A 726 -25.65 15.91 -36.14
N GLN A 727 -25.07 15.84 -34.94
CA GLN A 727 -23.92 14.99 -34.65
C GLN A 727 -24.27 13.49 -34.69
N VAL A 728 -25.43 13.11 -34.17
CA VAL A 728 -25.96 11.74 -34.28
C VAL A 728 -26.15 11.37 -35.75
N ASN A 729 -26.74 12.24 -36.57
CA ASN A 729 -26.90 12.00 -38.00
C ASN A 729 -25.53 11.83 -38.70
N GLN A 730 -24.51 12.59 -38.30
CA GLN A 730 -23.14 12.43 -38.82
C GLN A 730 -22.48 11.14 -38.34
N TRP A 731 -22.69 10.74 -37.08
CA TRP A 731 -22.26 9.44 -36.57
C TRP A 731 -22.93 8.29 -37.34
N CYS A 732 -24.24 8.37 -37.59
CA CYS A 732 -24.97 7.41 -38.43
C CYS A 732 -24.38 7.34 -39.85
N LYS A 733 -24.05 8.48 -40.47
CA LYS A 733 -23.38 8.53 -41.78
C LYS A 733 -22.01 7.87 -41.77
N ARG A 734 -21.17 8.16 -40.78
CA ARG A 734 -19.80 7.61 -40.65
C ARG A 734 -19.78 6.08 -40.60
N LYS A 735 -20.84 5.50 -40.06
CA LYS A 735 -20.99 4.05 -39.93
C LYS A 735 -21.70 3.39 -41.13
N GLY A 736 -21.83 4.09 -42.26
CA GLY A 736 -22.42 3.56 -43.48
C GLY A 736 -23.94 3.64 -43.55
N GLY A 737 -24.57 4.29 -42.57
CA GLY A 737 -26.01 4.58 -42.58
C GLY A 737 -26.39 5.75 -43.47
N LYS A 738 -27.60 5.72 -44.02
CA LYS A 738 -28.25 6.93 -44.53
C LYS A 738 -28.94 7.61 -43.35
N PRO A 739 -28.69 8.90 -43.08
CA PRO A 739 -29.36 9.64 -42.00
C PRO A 739 -30.86 9.77 -42.25
#